data_AF-A0A521UPF3-F1
#
_entry.id   AF-A0A521UPF3-F1
#
_cell.length_a   1.000
_cell.length_b   1.000
_cell.length_c   1.000
_cell.angle_alpha   90.00
_cell.angle_beta   90.00
_cell.angle_gamma   90.00
#
_symmetry.space_group_name_H-M   'P 1'
#
loop_
_entity.id
_entity.type
_entity.pdbx_description
1 polymer ?
#
loop_
_entity_poly.entity_id
_entity_poly.type
_entity_poly.pdbx_seq_one_letter_code
_entity_poly.pdbx_strand_id
1 'polypeptide(L)'
;MVLALAEVYLILAVYLAYVGFGVTHLLLPISLQRWRLILMPFLGYAVTVLIFAGLNTYLLTGQQITLVLLAAATGLNLLAVLRLKDRHTHSAWRDSLLPILLSLATYAIATLPLLNYGMLTIVGTNGDVEQYLGSAEYVRQYSVPAMAAAPPNPLQSLALWVVSDPLGNMGFSYVLALVAILLRWPVLQVFAPTVAFFVAANAVTAYLFARISLRMSARGGALTALAVGLNSLILWAGFFNYGRQIASLSLLPLGAIAFATCLEEFKPRSTLLAALLFAALALTYWPAAALLLASMTLFTVITIAGGLRAPAKGKLVGVGTATFVILAIGSLPLAANLLKLSRVMFDAWHETERGTAGTFAQTWLSNLLGIRIVSPLPDFFLPIEHVFGLAYYVWPKPESAVVRFGPIPGQILDSTETLIAVLALCLSLYGFWRAARSKRYMVASLAVMAALQLAGVRFLSHNTYYYFKTLTFSAFLASALVMLGLTELWRVLSQHRRTVVQQWSVGALALFGIAFLFMNSVNAYSTVNYFLDRPQSPFVSPYLDVQQVNQLIAPEASICLSSHPALQQETMSVVSVALIGHPLYGDVRTIESSLDKRYLEDPRMRYFTVRGRDVGVERYPCDYALLAAQEEPTDKGYAAQDLLWSNTLMKLYRRGPTVARLEFDARRRGEVTSKEPLEIMVQKPALETSHAGNPGGEGATADSLVLQFGSFVDQRLSIEINGEKMERQISPGLWRYQSNPVELPATIRIDASGKDPLLMSWVDLTRSTNPAASLARQENGVVLRAGITSRAGRFVARVRWLGPISSPVPGWIELRVQGRSIPDEESLITTWPLEGKVGLTEVSLDRTTKQVEASQPSSPSGLARWSPPEGPLESFATEIRVVFADIAHDIVKQQVMELFYVKRQADGRIDSTPFETWFLYPQFPRRSWQTADAVFGGTARLIGYDLEEQDLRPGEDAHLSLYWQVPRDFDRDWRVFTRLVDRNGQTWGQHDQGLLSARRFQNGSTDSEILRQDYHIPLSEEIPTGKYIMEVGLYLPDSMEHLRATGKGVRDSDRVAVNWVKVAGDSSSLSGASFEPRHPTNVDLGGQVRFLGYDLRPSAPRSDDSLELTLYWQADADREIGEDYTVFVHLLDQTNTARLGHDEQPLQGQYPTSAWSPGETVADRHTVNLDKLAPGEYEIEVGLYSLSTGKRLAIGDGSESEQDRILLGSIQVQ
;
A
#
# COMPACT_ATOMS: atom_id res chain seq x y z
N MET A 1 8.85 21.78 -8.39
CA MET A 1 9.60 20.64 -7.81
C MET A 1 10.98 21.01 -7.28
N VAL A 2 11.92 21.48 -8.12
CA VAL A 2 13.31 21.81 -7.71
C VAL A 2 13.37 22.76 -6.51
N LEU A 3 12.54 23.80 -6.48
CA LEU A 3 12.46 24.72 -5.35
C LEU A 3 12.04 24.03 -4.04
N ALA A 4 11.08 23.10 -4.10
CA ALA A 4 10.59 22.36 -2.94
C ALA A 4 11.66 21.42 -2.37
N LEU A 5 12.41 20.73 -3.24
CA LEU A 5 13.55 19.90 -2.83
C LEU A 5 14.65 20.76 -2.20
N ALA A 6 14.96 21.91 -2.81
CA ALA A 6 15.92 22.85 -2.25
C ALA A 6 15.48 23.38 -0.87
N GLU A 7 14.18 23.66 -0.70
CA GLU A 7 13.61 24.14 0.54
C GLU A 7 13.77 23.12 1.68
N VAL A 8 13.43 21.84 1.45
CA VAL A 8 13.64 20.77 2.45
C VAL A 8 15.11 20.64 2.84
N TYR A 9 16.02 20.59 1.85
CA TYR A 9 17.46 20.48 2.10
C TYR A 9 17.97 21.68 2.93
N LEU A 10 17.61 22.90 2.54
CA LEU A 10 18.05 24.13 3.20
C LEU A 10 17.50 24.22 4.63
N ILE A 11 16.23 23.93 4.84
CA ILE A 11 15.62 23.94 6.18
C ILE A 11 16.32 22.94 7.09
N LEU A 12 16.51 21.70 6.63
CA LEU A 12 17.24 20.69 7.40
C LEU A 12 18.67 21.13 7.71
N ALA A 13 19.43 21.54 6.69
CA ALA A 13 20.82 21.93 6.86
C ALA A 13 20.97 23.12 7.82
N VAL A 14 20.16 24.17 7.65
CA VAL A 14 20.20 25.39 8.47
C VAL A 14 19.72 25.12 9.88
N TYR A 15 18.59 24.44 10.06
CA TYR A 15 18.05 24.12 11.38
C TYR A 15 19.05 23.27 12.18
N LEU A 16 19.54 22.18 11.58
CA LEU A 16 20.48 21.30 12.26
C LEU A 16 21.79 22.01 12.58
N ALA A 17 22.29 22.87 11.67
CA ALA A 17 23.46 23.69 11.96
C ALA A 17 23.19 24.68 13.10
N TYR A 18 22.00 25.28 13.16
CA TYR A 18 21.60 26.21 14.21
C TYR A 18 21.54 25.56 15.58
N VAL A 19 20.89 24.40 15.70
CA VAL A 19 20.82 23.61 16.94
C VAL A 19 22.21 23.10 17.34
N GLY A 20 23.02 22.70 16.36
CA GLY A 20 24.36 22.20 16.59
C GLY A 20 25.41 23.26 16.90
N PHE A 21 25.15 24.55 16.63
CA PHE A 21 26.16 25.60 16.69
C PHE A 21 26.79 25.72 18.08
N GLY A 22 25.99 25.96 19.11
CA GLY A 22 26.46 26.17 20.48
C GLY A 22 27.11 24.91 21.04
N VAL A 23 26.51 23.74 20.79
CA VAL A 23 27.05 22.44 21.21
C VAL A 23 28.43 22.20 20.58
N THR A 24 28.60 22.49 19.29
CA THR A 24 29.88 22.33 18.61
C THR A 24 30.94 23.27 19.18
N HIS A 25 30.61 24.53 19.46
CA HIS A 25 31.58 25.49 19.99
C HIS A 25 31.98 25.24 21.45
N LEU A 26 31.09 24.64 22.24
CA LEU A 26 31.33 24.40 23.68
C LEU A 26 31.88 23.00 23.97
N LEU A 27 31.43 21.97 23.22
CA LEU A 27 31.70 20.57 23.51
C LEU A 27 32.86 19.98 22.71
N LEU A 28 33.15 20.51 21.51
CA LEU A 28 34.09 19.87 20.60
C LEU A 28 35.54 19.92 21.14
N PRO A 29 36.27 18.79 21.20
CA PRO A 29 37.66 18.75 21.66
C PRO A 29 38.58 19.50 20.69
N ILE A 30 39.73 19.94 21.19
CA ILE A 30 40.67 20.79 20.43
C ILE A 30 41.11 20.13 19.12
N SER A 31 41.30 18.80 19.12
CA SER A 31 41.66 18.02 17.93
C SER A 31 40.62 18.09 16.81
N LEU A 32 39.36 18.34 17.14
CA LEU A 32 38.25 18.38 16.18
C LEU A 32 37.81 19.80 15.83
N GLN A 33 38.30 20.85 16.51
CA GLN A 33 37.90 22.25 16.30
C GLN A 33 38.05 22.73 14.84
N ARG A 34 39.03 22.20 14.08
CA ARG A 34 39.19 22.48 12.64
C ARG A 34 37.96 22.08 11.81
N TRP A 35 37.24 21.04 12.24
CA TRP A 35 36.10 20.44 11.54
C TRP A 35 34.75 20.96 12.04
N ARG A 36 34.75 21.99 12.89
CA ARG A 36 33.53 22.48 13.54
C ARG A 36 32.39 22.75 12.55
N LEU A 37 32.65 23.44 11.43
CA LEU A 37 31.61 23.92 10.51
C LEU A 37 30.82 22.75 9.89
N ILE A 38 31.52 21.69 9.52
CA ILE A 38 30.92 20.52 8.89
C ILE A 38 30.34 19.52 9.92
N LEU A 39 30.80 19.55 11.18
CA LEU A 39 30.25 18.73 12.26
C LEU A 39 28.96 19.31 12.88
N MET A 40 28.74 20.63 12.77
CA MET A 40 27.58 21.32 13.33
C MET A 40 26.23 20.63 13.04
N PRO A 41 25.83 20.40 11.77
CA PRO A 41 24.51 19.82 11.49
C PRO A 41 24.33 18.41 12.08
N PHE A 42 25.40 17.61 12.15
CA PHE A 42 25.31 16.27 12.73
C PHE A 42 25.18 16.27 14.26
N LEU A 43 25.83 17.24 14.93
CA LEU A 43 25.62 17.44 16.37
C LEU A 43 24.24 18.01 16.66
N GLY A 44 23.73 18.87 15.78
CA GLY A 44 22.33 19.32 15.83
C GLY A 44 21.34 18.16 15.66
N TYR A 45 21.62 17.22 14.74
CA TYR A 45 20.83 16.01 14.56
C TYR A 45 20.82 15.15 15.83
N ALA A 46 22.01 14.87 16.40
CA ALA A 46 22.13 14.09 17.62
C ALA A 46 21.35 14.72 18.80
N VAL A 47 21.47 16.04 18.98
CA VAL A 47 20.74 16.79 20.03
C VAL A 47 19.24 16.78 19.79
N THR A 48 18.81 16.96 18.55
CA THR A 48 17.38 16.94 18.17
C THR A 48 16.77 15.60 18.54
N VAL A 49 17.38 14.48 18.12
CA VAL A 49 16.88 13.13 18.43
C VAL A 49 16.81 12.89 19.93
N LEU A 50 17.84 13.28 20.68
CA LEU A 50 17.88 13.07 22.13
C LEU A 50 16.82 13.88 22.87
N ILE A 51 16.61 15.14 22.48
CA ILE A 51 15.63 16.01 23.13
C ILE A 51 14.20 15.61 22.75
N PHE A 52 13.96 15.23 21.49
CA PHE A 52 12.68 14.65 21.10
C PHE A 52 12.39 13.36 21.88
N ALA A 53 13.33 12.42 21.91
CA ALA A 53 13.18 11.18 22.67
C ALA A 53 12.93 11.44 24.16
N GLY A 54 13.64 12.41 24.76
CA GLY A 54 13.46 12.77 26.17
C GLY A 54 12.13 13.45 26.44
N LEU A 55 11.78 14.50 25.71
CA LEU A 55 10.62 15.34 26.03
C LEU A 55 9.30 14.76 25.49
N ASN A 56 9.31 14.12 24.33
CA ASN A 56 8.08 13.57 23.75
C ASN A 56 7.57 12.37 24.52
N THR A 57 8.50 11.52 24.99
CA THR A 57 8.18 10.32 25.77
C THR A 57 7.42 10.63 27.06
N TYR A 58 7.58 11.84 27.61
CA TYR A 58 7.04 12.15 28.94
C TYR A 58 6.10 13.35 29.01
N LEU A 59 6.25 14.36 28.14
CA LEU A 59 5.72 15.69 28.46
C LEU A 59 5.09 16.42 27.27
N LEU A 60 5.78 16.54 26.14
CA LEU A 60 5.47 17.56 25.13
C LEU A 60 5.16 16.98 23.74
N THR A 61 4.36 17.71 22.96
CA THR A 61 4.14 17.40 21.53
C THR A 61 5.36 17.80 20.69
N GLY A 62 5.51 17.22 19.50
CA GLY A 62 6.61 17.58 18.58
C GLY A 62 6.68 19.08 18.26
N GLN A 63 5.53 19.74 18.14
CA GLN A 63 5.46 21.20 17.94
C GLN A 63 6.05 21.97 19.13
N GLN A 64 5.66 21.62 20.35
CA GLN A 64 6.17 22.24 21.58
C GLN A 64 7.67 21.99 21.74
N ILE A 65 8.13 20.77 21.46
CA ILE A 65 9.55 20.39 21.52
C ILE A 65 10.38 21.20 20.53
N THR A 66 9.87 21.41 19.31
CA THR A 66 10.55 22.23 18.28
C THR A 66 10.80 23.65 18.79
N LEU A 67 9.81 24.27 19.45
CA LEU A 67 9.96 25.60 20.06
C LEU A 67 10.97 25.61 21.21
N VAL A 68 10.90 24.61 22.10
CA VAL A 68 11.85 24.45 23.22
C VAL A 68 13.28 24.28 22.70
N LEU A 69 13.47 23.47 21.66
CA LEU A 69 14.74 23.25 20.99
C LEU A 69 15.31 24.55 20.42
N LEU A 70 14.51 25.33 19.70
CA LEU A 70 14.95 26.61 19.14
C LEU A 70 15.32 27.61 20.24
N ALA A 71 14.52 27.71 21.32
CA ALA A 71 14.83 28.58 22.46
C ALA A 71 16.13 28.16 23.18
N ALA A 72 16.28 26.87 23.48
CA ALA A 72 17.47 26.31 24.13
C ALA A 72 18.72 26.46 23.25
N ALA A 73 18.62 26.18 21.96
CA ALA A 73 19.68 26.39 20.98
C ALA A 73 20.09 27.86 20.93
N THR A 74 19.14 28.79 20.92
CA THR A 74 19.42 30.24 20.94
C THR A 74 20.23 30.64 22.18
N GLY A 75 19.83 30.17 23.37
CA GLY A 75 20.58 30.43 24.61
C GLY A 75 22.00 29.85 24.59
N LEU A 76 22.16 28.60 24.13
CA LEU A 76 23.47 27.96 23.98
C LEU A 76 24.34 28.66 22.94
N ASN A 77 23.76 29.12 21.84
CA ASN A 77 24.43 29.86 20.77
C ASN A 77 24.94 31.20 21.28
N LEU A 78 24.11 31.95 22.03
CA LEU A 78 24.52 33.19 22.69
C LEU A 78 25.67 32.95 23.69
N LEU A 79 25.57 31.92 24.53
CA LEU A 79 26.64 31.56 25.47
C LEU A 79 27.94 31.20 24.74
N ALA A 80 27.85 30.46 23.64
CA ALA A 80 29.00 30.14 22.81
C ALA A 80 29.63 31.41 22.25
N VAL A 81 28.84 32.31 21.65
CA VAL A 81 29.30 33.60 21.11
C VAL A 81 29.99 34.44 22.19
N LEU A 82 29.41 34.56 23.37
CA LEU A 82 29.99 35.33 24.49
C LEU A 82 31.32 34.74 25.00
N ARG A 83 31.56 33.43 24.79
CA ARG A 83 32.80 32.75 25.18
C ARG A 83 33.83 32.69 24.05
N LEU A 84 33.49 33.05 22.81
CA LEU A 84 34.42 33.09 21.69
C LEU A 84 35.38 34.28 21.84
N LYS A 85 36.60 34.02 22.31
CA LYS A 85 37.68 35.03 22.38
C LYS A 85 38.49 35.16 21.08
N ASP A 86 38.29 34.31 20.06
CA ASP A 86 39.22 34.21 18.92
C ASP A 86 38.56 34.12 17.53
N ARG A 87 39.14 34.81 16.53
CA ARG A 87 38.61 35.08 15.16
C ARG A 87 39.03 34.05 14.10
N HIS A 88 39.25 32.78 14.46
CA HIS A 88 39.75 31.77 13.52
C HIS A 88 38.64 31.12 12.67
N THR A 89 37.87 31.90 11.90
CA THR A 89 36.79 31.39 11.02
C THR A 89 37.27 31.06 9.59
N HIS A 90 38.29 31.74 9.07
CA HIS A 90 38.69 31.61 7.66
C HIS A 90 39.28 30.26 7.24
N SER A 91 39.93 29.51 8.15
CA SER A 91 40.53 28.20 7.81
C SER A 91 39.52 27.05 7.73
N ALA A 92 38.41 27.14 8.46
CA ALA A 92 37.38 26.08 8.52
C ALA A 92 36.59 25.93 7.19
N TRP A 93 36.40 27.03 6.45
CA TRP A 93 35.68 27.03 5.18
C TRP A 93 36.40 26.26 4.07
N ARG A 94 37.74 26.34 4.02
CA ARG A 94 38.55 25.67 2.99
C ARG A 94 38.42 24.14 3.03
N ASP A 95 38.32 23.55 4.22
CA ASP A 95 38.14 22.09 4.38
C ASP A 95 36.68 21.64 4.28
N SER A 96 35.72 22.58 4.29
CA SER A 96 34.28 22.26 4.33
C SER A 96 33.58 22.44 2.98
N LEU A 97 34.09 23.30 2.08
CA LEU A 97 33.42 23.59 0.81
C LEU A 97 33.24 22.34 -0.09
N LEU A 98 34.30 21.57 -0.27
CA LEU A 98 34.26 20.39 -1.15
C LEU A 98 33.25 19.32 -0.69
N PRO A 99 33.25 18.85 0.57
CA PRO A 99 32.24 17.89 1.01
C PRO A 99 30.81 18.45 1.01
N ILE A 100 30.61 19.77 1.18
CA ILE A 100 29.29 20.41 1.00
C ILE A 100 28.84 20.31 -0.47
N LEU A 101 29.71 20.63 -1.43
CA LEU A 101 29.39 20.51 -2.86
C LEU A 101 29.09 19.06 -3.25
N LEU A 102 29.85 18.09 -2.71
CA LEU A 102 29.58 16.67 -2.93
C LEU A 102 28.25 16.23 -2.30
N SER A 103 27.89 16.76 -1.14
CA SER A 103 26.58 16.53 -0.53
C SER A 103 25.45 17.01 -1.44
N LEU A 104 25.56 18.22 -1.99
CA LEU A 104 24.56 18.76 -2.91
C LEU A 104 24.43 17.92 -4.20
N ALA A 105 25.56 17.46 -4.75
CA ALA A 105 25.55 16.57 -5.92
C ALA A 105 24.88 15.22 -5.61
N THR A 106 25.22 14.59 -4.48
CA THR A 106 24.57 13.35 -4.04
C THR A 106 23.08 13.54 -3.77
N TYR A 107 22.68 14.68 -3.19
CA TYR A 107 21.27 15.01 -2.97
C TYR A 107 20.49 15.15 -4.28
N ALA A 108 21.09 15.80 -5.28
CA ALA A 108 20.50 15.90 -6.61
C ALA A 108 20.27 14.51 -7.22
N ILE A 109 21.27 13.62 -7.15
CA ILE A 109 21.15 12.23 -7.65
C ILE A 109 20.04 11.47 -6.90
N ALA A 110 20.02 11.56 -5.57
CA ALA A 110 19.05 10.86 -4.72
C ALA A 110 17.62 11.41 -4.84
N THR A 111 17.41 12.52 -5.55
CA THR A 111 16.08 13.13 -5.78
C THR A 111 15.65 13.09 -7.25
N LEU A 112 16.48 12.54 -8.14
CA LEU A 112 16.13 12.39 -9.57
C LEU A 112 14.79 11.67 -9.81
N PRO A 113 14.45 10.57 -9.10
CA PRO A 113 13.12 9.95 -9.23
C PRO A 113 11.97 10.92 -8.97
N LEU A 114 12.07 11.76 -7.93
CA LEU A 114 11.03 12.73 -7.58
C LEU A 114 10.87 13.82 -8.64
N LEU A 115 11.96 14.21 -9.29
CA LEU A 115 11.93 15.13 -10.42
C LEU A 115 11.26 14.50 -11.64
N ASN A 116 11.54 13.22 -11.91
CA ASN A 116 10.93 12.48 -13.01
C ASN A 116 9.43 12.27 -12.79
N TYR A 117 9.02 11.91 -11.57
CA TYR A 117 7.61 11.72 -11.21
C TYR A 117 6.79 13.01 -11.26
N GLY A 118 7.42 14.18 -11.21
CA GLY A 118 6.71 15.46 -11.08
C GLY A 118 6.04 15.68 -9.72
N MET A 119 6.27 14.81 -8.73
CA MET A 119 5.63 14.88 -7.40
C MET A 119 6.54 14.46 -6.23
N LEU A 120 6.27 15.02 -5.04
CA LEU A 120 6.94 14.67 -3.78
C LEU A 120 6.23 13.49 -3.11
N THR A 121 6.72 12.28 -3.33
CA THR A 121 6.10 11.04 -2.86
C THR A 121 7.13 10.00 -2.44
N ILE A 122 6.66 8.81 -2.04
CA ILE A 122 7.50 7.65 -1.73
C ILE A 122 8.03 7.04 -3.04
N VAL A 123 9.31 6.67 -3.04
CA VAL A 123 9.96 6.08 -4.23
C VAL A 123 9.75 4.56 -4.29
N GLY A 124 10.05 3.84 -3.20
CA GLY A 124 10.01 2.37 -3.17
C GLY A 124 8.76 1.76 -2.55
N THR A 125 8.73 0.42 -2.53
CA THR A 125 7.57 -0.41 -2.14
C THR A 125 7.62 -0.95 -0.71
N ASN A 126 8.64 -0.59 0.05
CA ASN A 126 8.84 -1.17 1.37
C ASN A 126 7.81 -0.64 2.40
N GLY A 127 7.08 -1.58 3.03
CA GLY A 127 6.08 -1.34 4.06
C GLY A 127 6.59 -0.68 5.34
N ASP A 128 7.90 -0.72 5.65
CA ASP A 128 8.51 0.02 6.77
C ASP A 128 8.14 1.53 6.74
N VAL A 129 7.76 2.06 5.56
CA VAL A 129 7.31 3.46 5.38
C VAL A 129 6.12 3.82 6.26
N GLU A 130 5.17 2.91 6.47
CA GLU A 130 3.99 3.13 7.29
C GLU A 130 4.37 3.44 8.75
N GLN A 131 5.39 2.74 9.26
CA GLN A 131 5.91 2.99 10.61
C GLN A 131 6.47 4.41 10.73
N TYR A 132 7.21 4.89 9.72
CA TYR A 132 7.80 6.24 9.75
C TYR A 132 6.74 7.33 9.62
N LEU A 133 5.81 7.20 8.67
CA LEU A 133 4.76 8.19 8.45
C LEU A 133 3.81 8.27 9.65
N GLY A 134 3.29 7.13 10.10
CA GLY A 134 2.37 7.06 11.24
C GLY A 134 3.01 7.62 12.51
N SER A 135 4.22 7.16 12.86
CA SER A 135 4.90 7.62 14.08
C SER A 135 5.29 9.11 14.03
N ALA A 136 5.74 9.62 12.88
CA ALA A 136 6.07 11.04 12.73
C ALA A 136 4.81 11.92 12.86
N GLU A 137 3.71 11.50 12.25
CA GLU A 137 2.45 12.25 12.28
C GLU A 137 1.81 12.25 13.69
N TYR A 138 1.86 11.11 14.40
CA TYR A 138 1.44 11.06 15.80
C TYR A 138 2.30 11.92 16.72
N VAL A 139 3.63 11.84 16.62
CA VAL A 139 4.52 12.62 17.48
C VAL A 139 4.41 14.13 17.20
N ARG A 140 4.06 14.51 15.96
CA ARG A 140 3.78 15.89 15.60
C ARG A 140 2.64 16.48 16.45
N GLN A 141 1.59 15.70 16.69
CA GLN A 141 0.33 16.14 17.30
C GLN A 141 0.22 15.78 18.79
N TYR A 142 0.83 14.67 19.22
CA TYR A 142 0.67 14.09 20.56
C TYR A 142 2.01 13.88 21.28
N SER A 143 1.99 13.95 22.61
CA SER A 143 3.03 13.33 23.45
C SER A 143 2.76 11.83 23.58
N VAL A 144 3.76 11.03 23.93
CA VAL A 144 3.59 9.57 24.05
C VAL A 144 2.52 9.17 25.06
N PRO A 145 2.41 9.80 26.25
CA PRO A 145 1.32 9.49 27.18
C PRO A 145 -0.07 9.87 26.63
N ALA A 146 -0.16 10.95 25.86
CA ALA A 146 -1.41 11.42 25.26
C ALA A 146 -1.81 10.62 24.00
N MET A 147 -0.83 9.99 23.32
CA MET A 147 -1.06 9.21 22.10
C MET A 147 -2.02 8.05 22.31
N ALA A 148 -2.03 7.43 23.49
CA ALA A 148 -2.99 6.39 23.86
C ALA A 148 -4.45 6.88 23.96
N ALA A 149 -4.65 8.20 24.12
CA ALA A 149 -5.96 8.84 24.14
C ALA A 149 -6.29 9.55 22.82
N ALA A 150 -5.42 9.45 21.80
CA ALA A 150 -5.69 9.97 20.47
C ALA A 150 -6.92 9.29 19.85
N PRO A 151 -7.58 9.91 18.86
CA PRO A 151 -8.70 9.32 18.16
C PRO A 151 -8.37 7.90 17.63
N PRO A 152 -9.33 6.96 17.66
CA PRO A 152 -9.13 5.62 17.13
C PRO A 152 -8.66 5.65 15.67
N ASN A 153 -7.61 4.90 15.37
CA ASN A 153 -7.02 4.81 14.03
C ASN A 153 -6.11 3.57 14.00
N PRO A 154 -6.03 2.81 12.89
CA PRO A 154 -5.24 1.56 12.87
C PRO A 154 -3.75 1.81 13.13
N LEU A 155 -3.23 3.00 12.81
CA LEU A 155 -1.82 3.35 12.99
C LEU A 155 -1.49 3.76 14.44
N GLN A 156 -2.48 3.98 15.30
CA GLN A 156 -2.25 4.43 16.68
C GLN A 156 -1.43 3.42 17.47
N SER A 157 -1.82 2.14 17.41
CA SER A 157 -1.12 1.03 18.06
C SER A 157 0.25 0.80 17.45
N LEU A 158 0.38 0.94 16.12
CA LEU A 158 1.67 0.88 15.44
C LEU A 158 2.61 1.98 15.95
N ALA A 159 2.15 3.23 15.97
CA ALA A 159 2.93 4.35 16.48
C ALA A 159 3.29 4.17 17.96
N LEU A 160 2.34 3.78 18.81
CA LEU A 160 2.60 3.48 20.22
C LEU A 160 3.63 2.38 20.37
N TRP A 161 3.58 1.30 19.58
CA TRP A 161 4.60 0.25 19.62
C TRP A 161 5.97 0.79 19.22
N VAL A 162 6.08 1.51 18.10
CA VAL A 162 7.38 2.05 17.63
C VAL A 162 7.96 3.03 18.65
N VAL A 163 7.12 3.86 19.28
CA VAL A 163 7.57 4.85 20.25
C VAL A 163 7.84 4.23 21.63
N SER A 164 7.12 3.16 21.98
CA SER A 164 7.33 2.42 23.23
C SER A 164 8.46 1.40 23.14
N ASP A 165 8.97 1.10 21.94
CA ASP A 165 10.12 0.23 21.72
C ASP A 165 11.31 0.71 22.58
N PRO A 166 11.69 -0.09 23.59
CA PRO A 166 12.71 0.30 24.54
C PRO A 166 14.11 0.44 23.90
N LEU A 167 14.33 -0.13 22.72
CA LEU A 167 15.62 -0.07 22.05
C LEU A 167 15.79 1.18 21.17
N GLY A 168 14.71 1.94 20.92
CA GLY A 168 14.77 3.19 20.16
C GLY A 168 14.90 2.95 18.65
N ASN A 169 13.90 3.42 17.91
CA ASN A 169 13.85 3.37 16.44
C ASN A 169 13.18 4.63 15.85
N MET A 170 13.13 5.72 16.63
CA MET A 170 12.34 6.92 16.35
C MET A 170 13.17 8.09 15.81
N GLY A 171 14.50 8.01 15.83
CA GLY A 171 15.36 9.15 15.46
C GLY A 171 15.07 9.72 14.07
N PHE A 172 14.78 8.87 13.08
CA PHE A 172 14.36 9.32 11.75
C PHE A 172 12.96 9.97 11.77
N SER A 173 11.97 9.33 12.41
CA SER A 173 10.60 9.86 12.53
C SER A 173 10.55 11.21 13.26
N TYR A 174 11.41 11.45 14.25
CA TYR A 174 11.50 12.75 14.92
C TYR A 174 11.98 13.87 13.99
N VAL A 175 12.99 13.59 13.17
CA VAL A 175 13.45 14.57 12.16
C VAL A 175 12.40 14.78 11.09
N LEU A 176 11.74 13.71 10.67
CA LEU A 176 10.65 13.78 9.70
C LEU A 176 9.50 14.66 10.20
N ALA A 177 9.04 14.44 11.44
CA ALA A 177 8.02 15.25 12.09
C ALA A 177 8.46 16.72 12.22
N LEU A 178 9.71 16.96 12.62
CA LEU A 178 10.28 18.30 12.72
C LEU A 178 10.23 19.05 11.38
N VAL A 179 10.65 18.41 10.28
CA VAL A 179 10.64 19.03 8.95
C VAL A 179 9.22 19.38 8.52
N ALA A 180 8.28 18.45 8.73
CA ALA A 180 6.86 18.69 8.47
C ALA A 180 6.31 19.87 9.30
N ILE A 181 6.73 20.01 10.57
CA ILE A 181 6.34 21.14 11.44
C ILE A 181 6.88 22.47 10.90
N LEU A 182 8.17 22.52 10.54
CA LEU A 182 8.82 23.76 10.09
C LEU A 182 8.27 24.24 8.74
N LEU A 183 7.99 23.31 7.83
CA LEU A 183 7.42 23.59 6.51
C LEU A 183 5.90 23.77 6.52
N ARG A 184 5.22 23.26 7.56
CA ARG A 184 3.76 23.08 7.57
C ARG A 184 3.26 22.21 6.41
N TRP A 185 4.04 21.21 6.03
CA TRP A 185 3.71 20.28 4.96
C TRP A 185 3.26 18.93 5.52
N PRO A 186 2.47 18.14 4.77
CA PRO A 186 2.20 16.76 5.11
C PRO A 186 3.49 15.94 5.21
N VAL A 187 3.53 15.02 6.18
CA VAL A 187 4.70 14.15 6.43
C VAL A 187 5.10 13.33 5.19
N LEU A 188 4.14 12.94 4.34
CA LEU A 188 4.43 12.23 3.08
C LEU A 188 5.34 13.04 2.16
N GLN A 189 5.03 14.33 1.94
CA GLN A 189 5.74 15.17 0.98
C GLN A 189 7.20 15.42 1.38
N VAL A 190 7.47 15.43 2.70
CA VAL A 190 8.83 15.65 3.21
C VAL A 190 9.62 14.35 3.39
N PHE A 191 8.99 13.18 3.24
CA PHE A 191 9.61 11.86 3.48
C PHE A 191 10.83 11.59 2.59
N ALA A 192 10.62 11.43 1.28
CA ALA A 192 11.70 11.07 0.36
C ALA A 192 12.80 12.15 0.28
N PRO A 193 12.49 13.47 0.27
CA PRO A 193 13.51 14.50 0.39
C PRO A 193 14.34 14.41 1.68
N THR A 194 13.74 14.03 2.81
CA THR A 194 14.47 13.83 4.07
C THR A 194 15.36 12.58 4.01
N VAL A 195 14.91 11.49 3.39
CA VAL A 195 15.77 10.31 3.14
C VAL A 195 16.96 10.69 2.27
N ALA A 196 16.73 11.41 1.16
CA ALA A 196 17.78 11.87 0.26
C ALA A 196 18.80 12.80 0.96
N PHE A 197 18.34 13.64 1.91
CA PHE A 197 19.24 14.44 2.74
C PHE A 197 20.21 13.55 3.52
N PHE A 198 19.74 12.47 4.14
CA PHE A 198 20.60 11.55 4.87
C PHE A 198 21.50 10.70 3.96
N VAL A 199 21.06 10.34 2.74
CA VAL A 199 21.94 9.75 1.71
C VAL A 199 23.11 10.68 1.41
N ALA A 200 22.82 11.97 1.18
CA ALA A 200 23.85 12.99 0.96
C ALA A 200 24.74 13.23 2.20
N ALA A 201 24.18 13.12 3.39
CA ALA A 201 24.90 13.26 4.65
C ALA A 201 25.92 12.13 4.87
N ASN A 202 25.64 10.91 4.39
CA ASN A 202 26.55 9.77 4.48
C ASN A 202 27.87 9.98 3.72
N ALA A 203 27.83 10.67 2.58
CA ALA A 203 29.05 11.06 1.85
C ALA A 203 29.94 12.00 2.69
N VAL A 204 29.32 12.93 3.44
CA VAL A 204 30.01 13.90 4.30
C VAL A 204 30.64 13.24 5.53
N THR A 205 29.95 12.32 6.18
CA THR A 205 30.49 11.65 7.37
C THR A 205 31.57 10.63 7.01
N ALA A 206 31.48 10.01 5.83
CA ALA A 206 32.55 9.20 5.25
C ALA A 206 33.80 10.05 4.93
N TYR A 207 33.63 11.26 4.37
CA TYR A 207 34.72 12.23 4.19
C TYR A 207 35.44 12.52 5.50
N LEU A 208 34.67 12.82 6.56
CA LEU A 208 35.21 13.12 7.88
C LEU A 208 35.95 11.93 8.47
N PHE A 209 35.41 10.72 8.34
CA PHE A 209 36.07 9.50 8.78
C PHE A 209 37.41 9.28 8.07
N ALA A 210 37.45 9.46 6.74
CA ALA A 210 38.67 9.38 5.96
C ALA A 210 39.73 10.42 6.39
N ARG A 211 39.32 11.68 6.59
CA ARG A 211 40.24 12.78 6.97
C ARG A 211 40.73 12.66 8.41
N ILE A 212 39.87 12.26 9.35
CA ILE A 212 40.15 12.28 10.79
C ILE A 212 40.73 10.93 11.26
N SER A 213 40.00 9.83 11.00
CA SER A 213 40.38 8.50 11.50
C SER A 213 41.49 7.87 10.68
N LEU A 214 41.44 8.01 9.35
CA LEU A 214 42.42 7.43 8.43
C LEU A 214 43.55 8.41 8.02
N ARG A 215 43.45 9.69 8.42
CA ARG A 215 44.42 10.76 8.14
C ARG A 215 44.70 10.97 6.64
N MET A 216 43.69 10.75 5.80
CA MET A 216 43.81 10.94 4.36
C MET A 216 43.90 12.42 3.98
N SER A 217 44.47 12.70 2.81
CA SER A 217 44.48 14.04 2.22
C SER A 217 43.06 14.52 1.87
N ALA A 218 42.87 15.82 1.61
CA ALA A 218 41.58 16.35 1.15
C ALA A 218 41.05 15.64 -0.10
N ARG A 219 41.94 15.29 -1.03
CA ARG A 219 41.62 14.51 -2.24
C ARG A 219 41.19 13.10 -1.90
N GLY A 220 41.92 12.42 -1.02
CA GLY A 220 41.55 11.07 -0.57
C GLY A 220 40.17 11.06 0.12
N GLY A 221 39.90 12.03 1.00
CA GLY A 221 38.59 12.17 1.61
C GLY A 221 37.47 12.42 0.59
N ALA A 222 37.72 13.25 -0.42
CA ALA A 222 36.75 13.54 -1.49
C ALA A 222 36.45 12.30 -2.34
N LEU A 223 37.46 11.49 -2.66
CA LEU A 223 37.27 10.22 -3.35
C LEU A 223 36.43 9.24 -2.51
N THR A 224 36.64 9.20 -1.19
CA THR A 224 35.80 8.41 -0.28
C THR A 224 34.35 8.90 -0.28
N ALA A 225 34.14 10.22 -0.23
CA ALA A 225 32.80 10.81 -0.26
C ALA A 225 32.07 10.50 -1.58
N LEU A 226 32.78 10.59 -2.72
CA LEU A 226 32.26 10.21 -4.03
C LEU A 226 31.87 8.73 -4.08
N ALA A 227 32.76 7.83 -3.64
CA ALA A 227 32.51 6.39 -3.63
C ALA A 227 31.32 5.99 -2.74
N VAL A 228 31.06 6.73 -1.65
CA VAL A 228 29.90 6.51 -0.78
C VAL A 228 28.64 7.15 -1.35
N GLY A 229 28.73 8.36 -1.89
CA GLY A 229 27.58 9.08 -2.48
C GLY A 229 27.04 8.43 -3.75
N LEU A 230 27.91 7.72 -4.50
CA LEU A 230 27.56 6.96 -5.69
C LEU A 230 27.40 5.45 -5.41
N ASN A 231 27.42 5.03 -4.15
CA ASN A 231 27.29 3.62 -3.83
C ASN A 231 25.85 3.13 -4.11
N SER A 232 25.70 2.20 -5.07
CA SER A 232 24.40 1.63 -5.47
C SER A 232 23.61 1.04 -4.31
N LEU A 233 24.26 0.39 -3.34
CA LEU A 233 23.59 -0.19 -2.16
C LEU A 233 23.00 0.90 -1.25
N ILE A 234 23.71 2.02 -1.07
CA ILE A 234 23.25 3.14 -0.23
C ILE A 234 22.10 3.88 -0.93
N LEU A 235 22.20 4.11 -2.25
CA LEU A 235 21.13 4.71 -3.05
C LEU A 235 19.88 3.82 -3.02
N TRP A 236 20.05 2.51 -3.27
CA TRP A 236 18.95 1.55 -3.19
C TRP A 236 18.31 1.54 -1.81
N ALA A 237 19.09 1.50 -0.72
CA ALA A 237 18.54 1.53 0.64
C ALA A 237 17.74 2.83 0.90
N GLY A 238 18.15 3.96 0.31
CA GLY A 238 17.38 5.20 0.30
C GLY A 238 16.04 5.04 -0.44
N PHE A 239 16.07 4.59 -1.68
CA PHE A 239 14.86 4.41 -2.50
C PHE A 239 13.92 3.34 -1.96
N PHE A 240 14.45 2.29 -1.34
CA PHE A 240 13.71 1.21 -0.71
C PHE A 240 13.23 1.55 0.71
N ASN A 241 13.20 2.85 1.06
CA ASN A 241 12.63 3.40 2.29
C ASN A 241 13.29 2.89 3.60
N TYR A 242 14.58 2.56 3.60
CA TYR A 242 15.32 2.25 4.85
C TYR A 242 15.74 3.52 5.61
N GLY A 243 14.77 4.37 5.94
CA GLY A 243 15.00 5.71 6.51
C GLY A 243 15.88 5.71 7.75
N ARG A 244 15.61 4.86 8.74
CA ARG A 244 16.42 4.75 9.98
C ARG A 244 17.82 4.19 9.75
N GLN A 245 18.00 3.28 8.80
CA GLN A 245 19.32 2.74 8.44
C GLN A 245 20.17 3.82 7.77
N ILE A 246 19.59 4.53 6.80
CA ILE A 246 20.25 5.63 6.10
C ILE A 246 20.59 6.79 7.05
N ALA A 247 19.68 7.13 7.96
CA ALA A 247 19.92 8.17 8.96
C ALA A 247 20.98 7.75 10.00
N SER A 248 20.97 6.50 10.48
CA SER A 248 21.98 6.01 11.43
C SER A 248 23.37 5.86 10.81
N LEU A 249 23.47 5.58 9.50
CA LEU A 249 24.74 5.58 8.77
C LEU A 249 25.42 6.96 8.79
N SER A 250 24.68 8.05 9.03
CA SER A 250 25.29 9.38 9.20
C SER A 250 25.93 9.55 10.58
N LEU A 251 25.44 8.84 11.60
CA LEU A 251 25.97 8.91 12.97
C LEU A 251 27.07 7.88 13.24
N LEU A 252 27.02 6.71 12.59
CA LEU A 252 27.95 5.60 12.84
C LEU A 252 29.44 5.99 12.63
N PRO A 253 29.86 6.62 11.51
CA PRO A 253 31.24 7.06 11.31
C PRO A 253 31.66 8.13 12.32
N LEU A 254 30.74 9.01 12.72
CA LEU A 254 30.99 10.08 13.69
C LEU A 254 31.17 9.52 15.11
N GLY A 255 30.35 8.54 15.49
CA GLY A 255 30.51 7.79 16.75
C GLY A 255 31.87 7.11 16.83
N ALA A 256 32.33 6.50 15.73
CA ALA A 256 33.68 5.92 15.65
C ALA A 256 34.78 6.99 15.82
N ILE A 257 34.66 8.14 15.15
CA ILE A 257 35.60 9.28 15.32
C ILE A 257 35.63 9.75 16.77
N ALA A 258 34.47 9.97 17.38
CA ALA A 258 34.36 10.50 18.73
C ALA A 258 34.92 9.51 19.76
N PHE A 259 34.64 8.22 19.62
CA PHE A 259 35.24 7.18 20.44
C PHE A 259 36.76 7.16 20.31
N ALA A 260 37.28 7.17 19.08
CA ALA A 260 38.72 7.17 18.83
C ALA A 260 39.42 8.40 19.44
N THR A 261 38.74 9.54 19.43
CA THR A 261 39.23 10.80 20.02
C THR A 261 39.19 10.76 21.55
N CYS A 262 38.12 10.20 22.12
CA CYS A 262 37.99 9.98 23.57
C CYS A 262 39.13 9.11 24.11
N LEU A 263 39.51 8.06 23.39
CA LEU A 263 40.62 7.17 23.74
C LEU A 263 42.01 7.80 23.57
N GLU A 264 42.13 8.85 22.77
CA GLU A 264 43.41 9.55 22.60
C GLU A 264 43.60 10.64 23.65
N GLU A 265 42.53 11.37 23.97
CA GLU A 265 42.60 12.54 24.85
C GLU A 265 42.25 12.26 26.32
N PHE A 266 41.33 11.33 26.59
CA PHE A 266 40.74 11.04 27.90
C PHE A 266 40.24 12.29 28.64
N LYS A 267 39.54 13.18 27.93
CA LYS A 267 39.00 14.43 28.49
C LYS A 267 37.48 14.40 28.60
N PRO A 268 36.89 15.13 29.58
CA PRO A 268 35.44 15.21 29.73
C PRO A 268 34.71 15.59 28.44
N ARG A 269 35.24 16.55 27.67
CA ARG A 269 34.66 16.99 26.39
C ARG A 269 34.58 15.86 25.36
N SER A 270 35.67 15.11 25.18
CA SER A 270 35.71 13.99 24.23
C SER A 270 34.82 12.82 24.67
N THR A 271 34.71 12.57 25.98
CA THR A 271 33.84 11.53 26.54
C THR A 271 32.37 11.88 26.36
N LEU A 272 31.99 13.12 26.67
CA LEU A 272 30.62 13.61 26.48
C LEU A 272 30.21 13.61 25.01
N LEU A 273 31.11 13.99 24.09
CA LEU A 273 30.87 13.92 22.65
C LEU A 273 30.60 12.49 22.18
N ALA A 274 31.41 11.53 22.62
CA ALA A 274 31.22 10.12 22.29
C ALA A 274 29.92 9.55 22.87
N ALA A 275 29.57 9.92 24.11
CA ALA A 275 28.31 9.55 24.75
C ALA A 275 27.09 10.11 24.01
N LEU A 276 27.14 11.38 23.62
CA LEU A 276 26.08 12.06 22.86
C LEU A 276 25.80 11.35 21.52
N LEU A 277 26.85 11.10 20.73
CA LEU A 277 26.71 10.46 19.42
C LEU A 277 26.29 8.99 19.52
N PHE A 278 26.77 8.27 20.54
CA PHE A 278 26.32 6.90 20.80
C PHE A 278 24.84 6.85 21.18
N ALA A 279 24.39 7.73 22.06
CA ALA A 279 23.00 7.82 22.48
C ALA A 279 22.06 8.14 21.31
N ALA A 280 22.44 9.13 20.49
CA ALA A 280 21.68 9.48 19.29
C ALA A 280 21.65 8.33 18.27
N LEU A 281 22.77 7.64 18.08
CA LEU A 281 22.83 6.47 17.19
C LEU A 281 21.90 5.36 17.67
N ALA A 282 21.88 5.08 18.98
CA ALA A 282 21.01 4.06 19.55
C ALA A 282 19.53 4.40 19.41
N LEU A 283 19.13 5.66 19.66
CA LEU A 283 17.75 6.12 19.48
C LEU A 283 17.31 6.21 18.00
N THR A 284 18.27 6.36 17.09
CA THR A 284 18.01 6.34 15.65
C THR A 284 17.83 4.92 15.17
N TYR A 285 18.79 4.04 15.48
CA TYR A 285 18.75 2.64 15.11
C TYR A 285 19.72 1.81 15.97
N TRP A 286 19.17 1.09 16.94
CA TRP A 286 19.98 0.31 17.89
C TRP A 286 20.92 -0.73 17.25
N PRO A 287 20.63 -1.41 16.12
CA PRO A 287 21.57 -2.36 15.54
C PRO A 287 22.87 -1.71 15.05
N ALA A 288 22.80 -0.45 14.58
CA ALA A 288 24.00 0.31 14.25
C ALA A 288 24.78 0.72 15.50
N ALA A 289 24.10 1.04 16.60
CA ALA A 289 24.74 1.29 17.89
C ALA A 289 25.38 0.01 18.47
N ALA A 290 24.74 -1.14 18.32
CA ALA A 290 25.27 -2.43 18.75
C ALA A 290 26.56 -2.79 17.98
N LEU A 291 26.58 -2.54 16.67
CA LEU A 291 27.79 -2.68 15.85
C LEU A 291 28.93 -1.81 16.37
N LEU A 292 28.64 -0.52 16.64
CA LEU A 292 29.64 0.40 17.19
C LEU A 292 30.13 -0.06 18.57
N LEU A 293 29.23 -0.41 19.48
CA LEU A 293 29.55 -0.86 20.84
C LEU A 293 30.40 -2.13 20.85
N ALA A 294 30.03 -3.13 20.07
CA ALA A 294 30.79 -4.37 19.97
C ALA A 294 32.19 -4.10 19.42
N SER A 295 32.31 -3.18 18.46
CA SER A 295 33.59 -2.75 17.90
C SER A 295 34.44 -2.01 18.93
N MET A 296 33.84 -1.14 19.74
CA MET A 296 34.51 -0.44 20.85
C MET A 296 35.04 -1.42 21.91
N THR A 297 34.23 -2.44 22.23
CA THR A 297 34.59 -3.49 23.19
C THR A 297 35.75 -4.33 22.66
N LEU A 298 35.64 -4.83 21.41
CA LEU A 298 36.70 -5.63 20.79
C LEU A 298 38.00 -4.82 20.65
N PHE A 299 37.92 -3.55 20.27
CA PHE A 299 39.06 -2.65 20.21
C PHE A 299 39.76 -2.54 21.57
N THR A 300 38.96 -2.35 22.63
CA THR A 300 39.45 -2.26 24.01
C THR A 300 40.16 -3.55 24.41
N VAL A 301 39.54 -4.71 24.17
CA VAL A 301 40.12 -6.03 24.47
C VAL A 301 41.44 -6.24 23.72
N ILE A 302 41.49 -5.97 22.41
CA ILE A 302 42.71 -6.12 21.61
C ILE A 302 43.82 -5.19 22.12
N THR A 303 43.47 -3.95 22.48
CA THR A 303 44.41 -2.98 23.01
C THR A 303 44.98 -3.44 24.37
N ILE A 304 44.14 -4.08 25.20
CA ILE A 304 44.52 -4.65 26.50
C ILE A 304 45.42 -5.89 26.31
N ALA A 305 44.96 -6.86 25.51
CA ALA A 305 45.63 -8.14 25.30
C ALA A 305 46.94 -8.02 24.50
N GLY A 306 47.02 -7.04 23.59
CA GLY A 306 48.16 -6.81 22.71
C GLY A 306 49.41 -6.27 23.39
N GLY A 307 49.40 -6.03 24.71
CA GLY A 307 50.60 -5.77 25.51
C GLY A 307 51.56 -4.76 24.88
N LEU A 308 51.06 -3.60 24.43
CA LEU A 308 51.97 -2.49 24.09
C LEU A 308 52.73 -2.14 25.36
N ARG A 309 54.02 -2.49 25.40
CA ARG A 309 55.02 -2.07 26.39
C ARG A 309 54.61 -0.70 26.95
N ALA A 310 54.14 -0.72 28.20
CA ALA A 310 53.52 0.36 28.96
C ALA A 310 53.27 1.67 28.19
N PRO A 311 52.00 2.08 28.13
CA PRO A 311 51.63 3.33 28.75
C PRO A 311 51.00 2.98 30.10
N ALA A 312 51.46 3.65 31.16
CA ALA A 312 51.07 3.48 32.56
C ALA A 312 49.68 2.87 32.78
N LYS A 313 49.54 1.94 33.74
CA LYS A 313 48.28 1.29 34.19
C LYS A 313 47.03 2.22 34.15
N GLY A 314 47.20 3.53 34.34
CA GLY A 314 46.18 4.56 34.17
C GLY A 314 45.53 4.71 32.78
N LYS A 315 46.21 4.39 31.66
CA LYS A 315 45.55 4.41 30.33
C LYS A 315 44.57 3.25 30.16
N LEU A 316 44.89 2.09 30.71
CA LEU A 316 44.05 0.89 30.61
C LEU A 316 42.76 1.04 31.43
N VAL A 317 42.91 1.54 32.67
CA VAL A 317 41.79 1.98 33.51
C VAL A 317 41.03 3.10 32.80
N GLY A 318 41.72 4.07 32.20
CA GLY A 318 41.10 5.16 31.44
C GLY A 318 40.23 4.71 30.25
N VAL A 319 40.63 3.68 29.49
CA VAL A 319 39.83 3.12 28.39
C VAL A 319 38.58 2.41 28.93
N GLY A 320 38.73 1.60 29.97
CA GLY A 320 37.60 0.93 30.62
C GLY A 320 36.62 1.94 31.24
N THR A 321 37.14 2.96 31.94
CA THR A 321 36.35 4.04 32.53
C THR A 321 35.67 4.90 31.47
N ALA A 322 36.35 5.27 30.38
CA ALA A 322 35.75 6.04 29.29
C ALA A 322 34.61 5.27 28.62
N THR A 323 34.80 3.97 28.35
CA THR A 323 33.77 3.09 27.80
C THR A 323 32.59 2.96 28.77
N PHE A 324 32.87 2.75 30.06
CA PHE A 324 31.84 2.70 31.10
C PHE A 324 31.08 4.03 31.23
N VAL A 325 31.75 5.18 31.15
CA VAL A 325 31.10 6.49 31.24
C VAL A 325 30.30 6.81 29.98
N ILE A 326 30.79 6.45 28.79
CA ILE A 326 30.02 6.54 27.54
C ILE A 326 28.78 5.67 27.62
N LEU A 327 28.90 4.46 28.18
CA LEU A 327 27.76 3.60 28.42
C LEU A 327 26.83 4.20 29.47
N ALA A 328 27.32 4.60 30.64
CA ALA A 328 26.50 5.16 31.71
C ALA A 328 25.76 6.42 31.25
N ILE A 329 26.45 7.36 30.60
CA ILE A 329 25.85 8.63 30.13
C ILE A 329 25.04 8.43 28.85
N GLY A 330 25.59 7.71 27.87
CA GLY A 330 24.96 7.48 26.58
C GLY A 330 23.77 6.52 26.67
N SER A 331 23.72 5.68 27.71
CA SER A 331 22.54 4.89 28.04
C SER A 331 21.57 5.59 28.97
N LEU A 332 21.82 6.78 29.53
CA LEU A 332 20.80 7.49 30.34
C LEU A 332 19.46 7.68 29.61
N PRO A 333 19.43 8.09 28.32
CA PRO A 333 18.19 8.16 27.54
C PRO A 333 17.57 6.77 27.31
N LEU A 334 18.41 5.72 27.27
CA LEU A 334 18.00 4.32 27.17
C LEU A 334 17.63 3.72 28.55
N ALA A 335 18.05 4.29 29.68
CA ALA A 335 17.95 3.66 31.00
C ALA A 335 16.50 3.61 31.48
N ALA A 336 15.72 4.63 31.16
CA ALA A 336 14.28 4.63 31.38
C ALA A 336 13.56 3.58 30.51
N ASN A 337 14.11 3.30 29.32
CA ASN A 337 13.66 2.23 28.45
C ASN A 337 14.22 0.85 28.82
N LEU A 338 15.39 0.76 29.45
CA LEU A 338 15.98 -0.46 30.00
C LEU A 338 15.28 -0.87 31.29
N LEU A 339 14.70 0.09 32.04
CA LEU A 339 13.77 -0.18 33.15
C LEU A 339 12.42 -0.72 32.64
N LYS A 340 11.94 -0.21 31.49
CA LYS A 340 10.81 -0.82 30.75
C LYS A 340 11.20 -2.20 30.21
N LEU A 341 12.39 -2.37 29.66
CA LEU A 341 12.92 -3.65 29.20
C LEU A 341 13.06 -4.61 30.37
N SER A 342 13.53 -4.17 31.55
CA SER A 342 13.58 -5.03 32.73
C SER A 342 12.19 -5.37 33.22
N ARG A 343 11.19 -4.49 33.07
CA ARG A 343 9.79 -4.80 33.37
C ARG A 343 9.17 -5.75 32.36
N VAL A 344 9.33 -5.53 31.06
CA VAL A 344 8.87 -6.43 29.99
C VAL A 344 9.59 -7.77 30.04
N MET A 345 10.89 -7.77 30.32
CA MET A 345 11.68 -8.99 30.54
C MET A 345 11.32 -9.64 31.88
N PHE A 346 10.91 -8.89 32.91
CA PHE A 346 10.46 -9.43 34.20
C PHE A 346 9.02 -9.96 34.12
N ASP A 347 8.14 -9.31 33.36
CA ASP A 347 6.78 -9.75 33.06
C ASP A 347 6.84 -10.97 32.13
N ALA A 348 7.72 -10.94 31.12
CA ALA A 348 8.07 -12.13 30.33
C ALA A 348 8.77 -13.21 31.16
N TRP A 349 9.57 -12.85 32.18
CA TRP A 349 10.17 -13.78 33.14
C TRP A 349 9.11 -14.43 34.04
N HIS A 350 8.13 -13.66 34.49
CA HIS A 350 7.02 -14.16 35.31
C HIS A 350 5.99 -14.96 34.50
N GLU A 351 5.81 -14.63 33.23
CA GLU A 351 5.06 -15.47 32.28
C GLU A 351 5.85 -16.76 31.92
N THR A 352 7.19 -16.75 31.96
CA THR A 352 8.03 -17.93 31.66
C THR A 352 8.21 -18.92 32.81
N GLU A 353 7.89 -18.56 34.07
CA GLU A 353 7.75 -19.53 35.17
C GLU A 353 6.58 -20.52 34.96
N ARG A 354 5.76 -20.33 33.92
CA ARG A 354 4.65 -21.24 33.55
C ARG A 354 4.85 -22.04 32.24
N GLY A 355 6.07 -22.09 31.67
CA GLY A 355 6.37 -23.19 30.71
C GLY A 355 7.32 -22.93 29.53
N THR A 356 7.97 -21.78 29.40
CA THR A 356 8.81 -21.49 28.22
C THR A 356 10.14 -20.79 28.54
N ALA A 357 10.78 -21.17 29.65
CA ALA A 357 12.15 -20.74 29.96
C ALA A 357 13.20 -21.24 28.93
N GLY A 358 12.80 -22.13 28.00
CA GLY A 358 13.67 -22.75 27.01
C GLY A 358 13.71 -22.10 25.63
N THR A 359 13.05 -20.98 25.32
CA THR A 359 13.08 -20.46 23.94
C THR A 359 13.70 -19.08 23.81
N PHE A 360 13.48 -18.12 24.71
CA PHE A 360 14.09 -16.80 24.50
C PHE A 360 15.57 -16.74 24.93
N ALA A 361 15.87 -17.21 26.15
CA ALA A 361 17.25 -17.33 26.63
C ALA A 361 18.00 -18.44 25.88
N GLN A 362 17.33 -19.54 25.52
CA GLN A 362 17.93 -20.63 24.76
C GLN A 362 18.13 -20.24 23.28
N THR A 363 17.25 -19.49 22.62
CA THR A 363 17.52 -18.95 21.25
C THR A 363 18.59 -17.88 21.29
N TRP A 364 18.66 -17.04 22.33
CA TRP A 364 19.71 -16.03 22.47
C TRP A 364 21.09 -16.66 22.80
N LEU A 365 21.16 -17.64 23.72
CA LEU A 365 22.40 -18.38 24.05
C LEU A 365 22.77 -19.47 23.03
N SER A 366 21.80 -20.14 22.38
CA SER A 366 22.08 -21.09 21.30
C SER A 366 22.47 -20.39 20.00
N ASN A 367 21.96 -19.19 19.71
CA ASN A 367 22.50 -18.37 18.62
C ASN A 367 23.89 -17.79 18.93
N LEU A 368 24.25 -17.64 20.22
CA LEU A 368 25.57 -17.17 20.61
C LEU A 368 26.65 -18.27 20.61
N LEU A 369 26.29 -19.54 20.86
CA LEU A 369 27.25 -20.64 21.10
C LEU A 369 26.96 -21.95 20.32
N GLY A 370 25.88 -22.03 19.54
CA GLY A 370 25.40 -23.27 18.90
C GLY A 370 25.97 -23.52 17.51
N ILE A 371 27.13 -24.16 17.44
CA ILE A 371 27.69 -24.73 16.21
C ILE A 371 26.77 -25.87 15.73
N ARG A 372 25.94 -25.62 14.72
CA ARG A 372 25.46 -26.65 13.79
C ARG A 372 25.98 -26.31 12.40
N ILE A 373 27.11 -26.94 12.04
CA ILE A 373 27.61 -26.96 10.67
C ILE A 373 26.89 -28.08 9.95
N VAL A 374 25.92 -27.73 9.10
CA VAL A 374 25.43 -28.62 8.04
C VAL A 374 26.13 -28.19 6.75
N SER A 375 26.86 -29.11 6.13
CA SER A 375 27.70 -28.96 4.92
C SER A 375 26.87 -28.99 3.61
N PRO A 376 27.46 -28.81 2.41
CA PRO A 376 28.69 -28.11 1.97
C PRO A 376 28.30 -26.75 1.29
N LEU A 377 29.01 -25.61 1.45
CA LEU A 377 30.21 -25.03 0.79
C LEU A 377 30.14 -24.30 -0.60
N PRO A 378 29.04 -24.20 -1.40
CA PRO A 378 29.01 -23.29 -2.56
C PRO A 378 28.48 -21.86 -2.29
N ASP A 379 27.49 -21.68 -1.41
CA ASP A 379 26.78 -20.39 -1.24
C ASP A 379 27.50 -19.39 -0.31
N PHE A 380 28.82 -19.48 -0.21
CA PHE A 380 29.64 -18.87 0.83
C PHE A 380 29.97 -17.39 0.60
N PHE A 381 29.74 -16.84 -0.58
CA PHE A 381 30.22 -15.50 -0.91
C PHE A 381 29.25 -14.41 -0.44
N LEU A 382 29.66 -13.65 0.59
CA LEU A 382 29.29 -12.23 0.68
C LEU A 382 29.48 -11.65 -0.72
N PRO A 383 28.47 -11.06 -1.36
CA PRO A 383 28.66 -10.45 -2.64
C PRO A 383 29.41 -9.12 -2.39
N ILE A 384 30.73 -9.24 -2.23
CA ILE A 384 31.68 -8.18 -1.85
C ILE A 384 31.54 -6.98 -2.79
N GLU A 385 31.20 -7.24 -4.04
CA GLU A 385 30.85 -6.27 -5.07
C GLU A 385 29.72 -5.32 -4.63
N HIS A 386 28.71 -5.77 -3.86
CA HIS A 386 27.62 -4.91 -3.38
C HIS A 386 28.10 -3.90 -2.33
N VAL A 387 29.01 -4.31 -1.44
CA VAL A 387 29.57 -3.41 -0.40
C VAL A 387 30.38 -2.28 -1.04
N PHE A 388 31.04 -2.57 -2.16
CA PHE A 388 31.78 -1.58 -2.95
C PHE A 388 30.92 -0.81 -3.96
N GLY A 389 29.61 -1.10 -4.07
CA GLY A 389 28.73 -0.49 -5.07
C GLY A 389 29.08 -0.87 -6.52
N LEU A 390 29.70 -2.03 -6.71
CA LEU A 390 30.13 -2.58 -8.01
C LEU A 390 29.11 -3.53 -8.64
N ALA A 391 27.97 -3.74 -7.98
CA ALA A 391 26.80 -4.41 -8.54
C ALA A 391 25.57 -3.51 -8.38
N TYR A 392 24.68 -3.52 -9.36
CA TYR A 392 23.36 -2.90 -9.21
C TYR A 392 22.42 -3.87 -8.47
N TYR A 393 21.63 -3.33 -7.54
CA TYR A 393 20.72 -4.11 -6.71
C TYR A 393 19.31 -3.54 -6.78
N VAL A 394 18.34 -4.43 -7.00
CA VAL A 394 16.90 -4.14 -7.03
C VAL A 394 16.18 -5.26 -6.29
N TRP A 395 15.31 -4.91 -5.34
CA TRP A 395 14.50 -5.87 -4.57
C TRP A 395 13.04 -5.41 -4.52
N PRO A 396 12.06 -6.31 -4.71
CA PRO A 396 12.25 -7.68 -5.20
C PRO A 396 12.84 -7.63 -6.61
N LYS A 397 13.84 -8.47 -6.90
CA LYS A 397 14.19 -8.73 -8.31
C LYS A 397 12.90 -9.28 -8.95
N PRO A 398 12.48 -8.82 -10.14
CA PRO A 398 11.47 -9.59 -10.89
C PRO A 398 11.95 -11.05 -10.94
N GLU A 399 11.04 -12.00 -10.67
CA GLU A 399 11.28 -13.37 -10.19
C GLU A 399 12.03 -14.31 -11.14
N SER A 400 13.21 -13.93 -11.62
CA SER A 400 14.17 -14.82 -12.29
C SER A 400 15.47 -14.88 -11.49
N ALA A 401 15.38 -15.28 -10.22
CA ALA A 401 16.54 -15.73 -9.46
C ALA A 401 16.11 -16.58 -8.25
N VAL A 402 15.56 -17.77 -8.54
CA VAL A 402 16.22 -18.93 -7.91
C VAL A 402 17.69 -18.76 -8.28
N VAL A 403 18.52 -18.44 -7.29
CA VAL A 403 19.97 -18.52 -7.43
C VAL A 403 20.28 -20.00 -7.63
N ARG A 404 20.08 -20.49 -8.86
CA ARG A 404 20.93 -21.53 -9.41
C ARG A 404 22.20 -20.78 -9.76
N PHE A 405 23.14 -20.74 -8.83
CA PHE A 405 24.54 -20.81 -9.26
C PHE A 405 24.67 -22.14 -10.00
N GLY A 406 24.41 -22.11 -11.31
CA GLY A 406 24.89 -23.15 -12.20
C GLY A 406 26.41 -23.24 -12.06
N PRO A 407 27.01 -24.42 -12.26
CA PRO A 407 28.44 -24.55 -12.20
C PRO A 407 29.05 -23.59 -13.23
N ILE A 408 29.86 -22.65 -12.73
CA ILE A 408 30.68 -21.70 -13.51
C ILE A 408 31.21 -22.44 -14.76
N PRO A 409 30.76 -22.10 -15.99
CA PRO A 409 31.22 -20.90 -16.68
C PRO A 409 30.20 -20.27 -17.68
N GLY A 410 29.70 -19.07 -17.36
CA GLY A 410 29.06 -18.12 -18.29
C GLY A 410 29.92 -16.86 -18.45
N GLN A 411 31.20 -17.08 -18.71
CA GLN A 411 32.25 -16.07 -18.71
C GLN A 411 32.13 -15.18 -19.96
N ILE A 412 31.86 -13.89 -19.76
CA ILE A 412 32.60 -12.75 -20.38
C ILE A 412 32.10 -11.40 -19.82
N LEU A 413 30.84 -11.28 -19.35
CA LEU A 413 30.36 -10.06 -18.65
C LEU A 413 30.67 -10.05 -17.12
N ASP A 414 30.83 -11.22 -16.48
CA ASP A 414 31.15 -11.35 -15.04
C ASP A 414 32.63 -11.14 -14.65
N SER A 415 33.54 -11.09 -15.63
CA SER A 415 34.99 -11.09 -15.35
C SER A 415 35.53 -9.75 -14.86
N THR A 416 34.96 -8.63 -15.32
CA THR A 416 35.46 -7.28 -15.03
C THR A 416 34.98 -6.76 -13.68
N GLU A 417 33.70 -6.93 -13.34
CA GLU A 417 33.18 -6.56 -12.01
C GLU A 417 33.85 -7.36 -10.90
N THR A 418 33.95 -8.69 -11.08
CA THR A 418 34.66 -9.57 -10.16
C THR A 418 36.13 -9.18 -10.04
N LEU A 419 36.81 -8.88 -11.15
CA LEU A 419 38.20 -8.41 -11.12
C LEU A 419 38.33 -7.08 -10.38
N ILE A 420 37.46 -6.10 -10.63
CA ILE A 420 37.47 -4.81 -9.92
C ILE A 420 37.17 -5.03 -8.44
N ALA A 421 36.24 -5.92 -8.08
CA ALA A 421 35.91 -6.24 -6.70
C ALA A 421 37.06 -6.93 -5.96
N VAL A 422 37.76 -7.87 -6.60
CA VAL A 422 38.96 -8.52 -6.06
C VAL A 422 40.08 -7.49 -5.88
N LEU A 423 40.31 -6.62 -6.87
CA LEU A 423 41.30 -5.54 -6.76
C LEU A 423 40.92 -4.52 -5.67
N ALA A 424 39.64 -4.19 -5.53
CA ALA A 424 39.12 -3.36 -4.45
C ALA A 424 39.32 -4.01 -3.08
N LEU A 425 39.13 -5.33 -2.97
CA LEU A 425 39.42 -6.09 -1.76
C LEU A 425 40.93 -6.05 -1.44
N CYS A 426 41.80 -6.29 -2.42
CA CYS A 426 43.25 -6.19 -2.25
C CYS A 426 43.68 -4.79 -1.81
N LEU A 427 43.12 -3.73 -2.41
CA LEU A 427 43.39 -2.35 -2.01
C LEU A 427 42.81 -2.04 -0.63
N SER A 428 41.68 -2.61 -0.25
CA SER A 428 41.12 -2.47 1.11
C SER A 428 42.05 -3.08 2.15
N LEU A 429 42.57 -4.29 1.88
CA LEU A 429 43.55 -4.96 2.74
C LEU A 429 44.87 -4.18 2.81
N TYR A 430 45.34 -3.64 1.67
CA TYR A 430 46.51 -2.79 1.63
C TYR A 430 46.29 -1.47 2.38
N GLY A 431 45.15 -0.82 2.18
CA GLY A 431 44.73 0.39 2.90
C GLY A 431 44.69 0.15 4.41
N PHE A 432 44.09 -0.95 4.85
CA PHE A 432 44.12 -1.40 6.24
C PHE A 432 45.56 -1.56 6.76
N TRP A 433 46.44 -2.20 5.99
CA TRP A 433 47.85 -2.36 6.34
C TRP A 433 48.65 -1.04 6.29
N ARG A 434 48.19 -0.01 5.59
CA ARG A 434 48.81 1.33 5.55
C ARG A 434 48.24 2.28 6.58
N ALA A 435 47.04 2.04 7.11
CA ALA A 435 46.45 2.84 8.17
C ALA A 435 47.41 2.98 9.36
N ALA A 436 47.33 4.09 10.09
CA ALA A 436 48.20 4.34 11.23
C ALA A 436 48.10 3.21 12.26
N ARG A 437 49.24 2.72 12.78
CA ARG A 437 49.28 1.56 13.71
C ARG A 437 48.38 1.75 14.93
N SER A 438 48.23 2.98 15.42
CA SER A 438 47.33 3.34 16.54
C SER A 438 45.84 3.23 16.23
N LYS A 439 45.43 3.29 14.95
CA LYS A 439 44.02 3.27 14.51
C LYS A 439 43.63 1.98 13.80
N ARG A 440 44.60 1.12 13.43
CA ARG A 440 44.35 -0.21 12.80
C ARG A 440 43.43 -1.07 13.64
N TYR A 441 43.60 -1.10 14.95
CA TYR A 441 42.76 -1.92 15.81
C TYR A 441 41.29 -1.49 15.74
N MET A 442 40.99 -0.19 15.64
CA MET A 442 39.62 0.30 15.60
C MET A 442 38.94 -0.10 14.28
N VAL A 443 39.66 0.10 13.18
CA VAL A 443 39.22 -0.32 11.83
C VAL A 443 39.04 -1.84 11.78
N ALA A 444 39.96 -2.61 12.39
CA ALA A 444 39.89 -4.06 12.47
C ALA A 444 38.65 -4.49 13.27
N SER A 445 38.40 -3.87 14.41
CA SER A 445 37.25 -4.19 15.25
C SER A 445 35.93 -3.89 14.54
N LEU A 446 35.81 -2.75 13.85
CA LEU A 446 34.64 -2.43 13.02
C LEU A 446 34.43 -3.45 11.90
N ALA A 447 35.48 -3.80 11.16
CA ALA A 447 35.40 -4.77 10.07
C ALA A 447 35.02 -6.18 10.56
N VAL A 448 35.65 -6.64 11.65
CA VAL A 448 35.37 -7.95 12.26
C VAL A 448 33.94 -8.01 12.78
N MET A 449 33.48 -6.99 13.51
CA MET A 449 32.13 -7.00 14.05
C MET A 449 31.06 -6.90 12.96
N ALA A 450 31.30 -6.12 11.91
CA ALA A 450 30.40 -6.06 10.76
C ALA A 450 30.32 -7.41 10.04
N ALA A 451 31.46 -8.09 9.85
CA ALA A 451 31.49 -9.43 9.26
C ALA A 451 30.77 -10.47 10.14
N LEU A 452 30.95 -10.42 11.47
CA LEU A 452 30.25 -11.29 12.42
C LEU A 452 28.74 -11.04 12.42
N GLN A 453 28.30 -9.78 12.36
CA GLN A 453 26.88 -9.45 12.31
C GLN A 453 26.25 -9.94 10.99
N LEU A 454 26.94 -9.75 9.86
CA LEU A 454 26.50 -10.26 8.56
C LEU A 454 26.44 -11.79 8.52
N ALA A 455 27.46 -12.46 9.07
CA ALA A 455 27.49 -13.91 9.21
C ALA A 455 26.36 -14.40 10.10
N GLY A 456 26.11 -13.74 11.24
CA GLY A 456 25.01 -14.07 12.14
C GLY A 456 23.65 -13.98 11.45
N VAL A 457 23.38 -12.87 10.75
CA VAL A 457 22.11 -12.72 10.03
C VAL A 457 21.96 -13.74 8.91
N ARG A 458 23.03 -14.01 8.14
CA ARG A 458 23.00 -14.96 7.01
C ARG A 458 22.88 -16.41 7.46
N PHE A 459 23.70 -16.85 8.42
CA PHE A 459 23.85 -18.25 8.78
C PHE A 459 23.04 -18.68 10.01
N LEU A 460 22.71 -17.75 10.91
CA LEU A 460 21.91 -18.07 12.10
C LEU A 460 20.43 -17.74 11.87
N SER A 461 20.12 -16.57 11.31
CA SER A 461 18.72 -16.13 11.14
C SER A 461 18.09 -16.43 9.78
N HIS A 462 18.90 -16.77 8.76
CA HIS A 462 18.46 -17.02 7.38
C HIS A 462 17.59 -15.90 6.77
N ASN A 463 17.78 -14.66 7.22
CA ASN A 463 16.92 -13.55 6.84
C ASN A 463 17.59 -12.60 5.83
N THR A 464 17.29 -12.82 4.55
CA THR A 464 17.83 -12.03 3.43
C THR A 464 17.47 -10.54 3.54
N TYR A 465 16.26 -10.21 3.99
CA TYR A 465 15.82 -8.82 4.18
C TYR A 465 16.68 -8.08 5.22
N TYR A 466 16.91 -8.70 6.38
CA TYR A 466 17.78 -8.12 7.43
C TYR A 466 19.26 -8.14 7.03
N TYR A 467 19.69 -9.08 6.19
CA TYR A 467 21.05 -9.14 5.69
C TYR A 467 21.41 -7.87 4.91
N PHE A 468 20.57 -7.45 3.96
CA PHE A 468 20.80 -6.21 3.20
C PHE A 468 20.67 -4.95 4.04
N LYS A 469 19.75 -4.91 5.01
CA LYS A 469 19.71 -3.83 6.02
C LYS A 469 21.05 -3.69 6.74
N THR A 470 21.65 -4.81 7.15
CA THR A 470 22.93 -4.85 7.87
C THR A 470 24.12 -4.53 6.95
N LEU A 471 24.09 -5.02 5.70
CA LEU A 471 25.17 -4.85 4.71
C LEU A 471 25.45 -3.38 4.43
N THR A 472 24.41 -2.55 4.45
CA THR A 472 24.48 -1.10 4.24
C THR A 472 25.45 -0.41 5.22
N PHE A 473 25.59 -0.89 6.46
CA PHE A 473 26.51 -0.31 7.45
C PHE A 473 27.99 -0.57 7.16
N SER A 474 28.30 -1.54 6.31
CA SER A 474 29.69 -1.90 5.96
C SER A 474 30.22 -1.09 4.77
N ALA A 475 29.33 -0.53 3.95
CA ALA A 475 29.67 0.13 2.68
C ALA A 475 30.62 1.33 2.85
N PHE A 476 30.40 2.16 3.88
CA PHE A 476 31.25 3.33 4.12
C PHE A 476 32.70 2.95 4.49
N LEU A 477 32.86 1.90 5.31
CA LEU A 477 34.17 1.46 5.78
C LEU A 477 34.97 0.82 4.64
N ALA A 478 34.30 -0.02 3.85
CA ALA A 478 34.87 -0.62 2.66
C ALA A 478 35.34 0.44 1.65
N SER A 479 34.47 1.40 1.33
CA SER A 479 34.78 2.52 0.42
C SER A 479 35.96 3.37 0.92
N ALA A 480 36.04 3.64 2.23
CA ALA A 480 37.15 4.38 2.83
C ALA A 480 38.49 3.60 2.74
N LEU A 481 38.46 2.28 2.94
CA LEU A 481 39.67 1.45 2.88
C LEU A 481 40.19 1.26 1.46
N VAL A 482 39.33 1.09 0.47
CA VAL A 482 39.73 1.07 -0.96
C VAL A 482 40.46 2.37 -1.29
N MET A 483 39.87 3.52 -0.95
CA MET A 483 40.45 4.82 -1.27
C MET A 483 41.73 5.12 -0.50
N LEU A 484 41.86 4.66 0.74
CA LEU A 484 43.11 4.73 1.49
C LEU A 484 44.21 3.89 0.81
N GLY A 485 43.90 2.66 0.41
CA GLY A 485 44.84 1.78 -0.29
C GLY A 485 45.29 2.37 -1.61
N LEU A 486 44.34 2.87 -2.41
CA LEU A 486 44.58 3.52 -3.69
C LEU A 486 45.52 4.73 -3.54
N THR A 487 45.22 5.63 -2.61
CA THR A 487 45.99 6.87 -2.41
C THR A 487 47.39 6.62 -1.83
N GLU A 488 47.53 5.65 -0.93
CA GLU A 488 48.84 5.28 -0.39
C GLU A 488 49.71 4.56 -1.42
N LEU A 489 49.13 3.65 -2.21
CA LEU A 489 49.87 2.96 -3.26
C LEU A 489 50.34 3.94 -4.33
N TRP A 490 49.48 4.90 -4.70
CA TRP A 490 49.83 6.00 -5.59
C TRP A 490 51.00 6.81 -5.06
N ARG A 491 50.97 7.18 -3.78
CA ARG A 491 52.04 7.95 -3.14
C ARG A 491 53.37 7.18 -3.15
N VAL A 492 53.36 5.88 -2.87
CA VAL A 492 54.57 5.04 -2.89
C VAL A 492 55.16 4.96 -4.29
N LEU A 493 54.33 4.71 -5.31
CA LEU A 493 54.78 4.55 -6.69
C LEU A 493 55.23 5.87 -7.34
N SER A 494 54.84 7.03 -6.79
CA SER A 494 55.15 8.35 -7.36
C SER A 494 56.39 9.04 -6.78
N GLN A 495 57.06 8.48 -5.75
CA GLN A 495 58.08 9.19 -4.96
C GLN A 495 59.55 9.10 -5.45
N HIS A 496 59.90 8.40 -6.54
CA HIS A 496 61.31 8.23 -6.98
C HIS A 496 61.50 8.43 -8.51
N ARG A 497 62.75 8.61 -8.99
CA ARG A 497 63.10 8.69 -10.43
C ARG A 497 62.44 7.51 -11.16
N ARG A 498 61.45 7.83 -12.00
CA ARG A 498 60.51 6.83 -12.52
C ARG A 498 61.19 5.87 -13.47
N THR A 499 61.31 4.60 -13.08
CA THR A 499 61.55 3.52 -14.05
C THR A 499 60.31 3.36 -14.94
N VAL A 500 60.48 2.82 -16.15
CA VAL A 500 59.35 2.56 -17.07
C VAL A 500 58.25 1.74 -16.38
N VAL A 501 58.63 0.71 -15.61
CA VAL A 501 57.70 -0.13 -14.84
C VAL A 501 56.87 0.69 -13.84
N GLN A 502 57.49 1.61 -13.09
CA GLN A 502 56.77 2.46 -12.14
C GLN A 502 55.79 3.42 -12.86
N GLN A 503 56.13 3.91 -14.05
CA GLN A 503 55.22 4.74 -14.85
C GLN A 503 53.97 3.95 -15.25
N TRP A 504 54.14 2.71 -15.73
CA TRP A 504 53.03 1.81 -16.05
C TRP A 504 52.21 1.45 -14.82
N SER A 505 52.83 1.20 -13.66
CA SER A 505 52.10 0.90 -12.42
C SER A 505 51.27 2.08 -11.91
N VAL A 506 51.79 3.31 -11.99
CA VAL A 506 51.02 4.52 -11.65
C VAL A 506 49.87 4.71 -12.64
N GLY A 507 50.11 4.50 -13.93
CA GLY A 507 49.06 4.54 -14.97
C GLY A 507 47.96 3.52 -14.73
N ALA A 508 48.32 2.26 -14.47
CA ALA A 508 47.38 1.17 -14.15
C ALA A 508 46.56 1.46 -12.89
N LEU A 509 47.17 2.05 -11.86
CA LEU A 509 46.48 2.44 -10.63
C LEU A 509 45.51 3.60 -10.86
N ALA A 510 45.86 4.56 -11.72
CA ALA A 510 44.96 5.64 -12.15
C ALA A 510 43.75 5.05 -12.90
N LEU A 511 44.01 4.16 -13.86
CA LEU A 511 42.98 3.47 -14.63
C LEU A 511 42.06 2.65 -13.74
N PHE A 512 42.58 1.94 -12.74
CA PHE A 512 41.75 1.24 -11.76
C PHE A 512 40.86 2.21 -10.97
N GLY A 513 41.41 3.32 -10.46
CA GLY A 513 40.61 4.30 -9.72
C GLY A 513 39.48 4.91 -10.56
N ILE A 514 39.76 5.20 -11.84
CA ILE A 514 38.77 5.66 -12.82
C ILE A 514 37.73 4.56 -13.07
N ALA A 515 38.16 3.33 -13.35
CA ALA A 515 37.27 2.20 -13.62
C ALA A 515 36.37 1.87 -12.42
N PHE A 516 36.91 1.92 -11.20
CA PHE A 516 36.16 1.72 -9.96
C PHE A 516 35.06 2.77 -9.81
N LEU A 517 35.39 4.06 -9.94
CA LEU A 517 34.41 5.13 -9.82
C LEU A 517 33.41 5.14 -11.00
N PHE A 518 33.87 4.82 -12.20
CA PHE A 518 33.00 4.67 -13.37
C PHE A 518 31.99 3.54 -13.16
N MET A 519 32.43 2.36 -12.74
CA MET A 519 31.55 1.23 -12.47
C MET A 519 30.56 1.54 -11.34
N ASN A 520 31.04 2.18 -10.26
CA ASN A 520 30.20 2.64 -9.16
C ASN A 520 29.15 3.66 -9.67
N SER A 521 29.53 4.56 -10.58
CA SER A 521 28.61 5.53 -11.22
C SER A 521 27.60 4.86 -12.16
N VAL A 522 28.02 3.86 -12.94
CA VAL A 522 27.13 3.08 -13.82
C VAL A 522 26.10 2.33 -12.98
N ASN A 523 26.51 1.68 -11.90
CA ASN A 523 25.59 0.98 -11.01
C ASN A 523 24.68 1.93 -10.23
N ALA A 524 25.18 3.09 -9.80
CA ALA A 524 24.36 4.16 -9.24
C ALA A 524 23.29 4.61 -10.23
N TYR A 525 23.70 4.86 -11.48
CA TYR A 525 22.79 5.21 -12.57
C TYR A 525 21.75 4.11 -12.78
N SER A 526 22.14 2.84 -12.89
CA SER A 526 21.22 1.72 -13.05
C SER A 526 20.22 1.62 -11.90
N THR A 527 20.67 1.80 -10.65
CA THR A 527 19.78 1.83 -9.49
C THR A 527 18.82 3.02 -9.54
N VAL A 528 19.30 4.23 -9.86
CA VAL A 528 18.43 5.41 -10.02
C VAL A 528 17.42 5.19 -11.14
N ASN A 529 17.89 4.73 -12.31
CA ASN A 529 17.08 4.47 -13.51
C ASN A 529 15.98 3.44 -13.26
N TYR A 530 16.27 2.40 -12.47
CA TYR A 530 15.25 1.44 -12.05
C TYR A 530 14.05 2.10 -11.33
N PHE A 531 14.33 3.15 -10.54
CA PHE A 531 13.31 3.94 -9.84
C PHE A 531 12.94 5.22 -10.60
N LEU A 532 13.44 5.50 -11.81
CA LEU A 532 13.02 6.69 -12.56
C LEU A 532 11.62 6.50 -13.14
N ASP A 533 11.38 5.38 -13.81
CA ASP A 533 10.15 5.16 -14.58
C ASP A 533 9.05 4.45 -13.79
N ARG A 534 9.24 4.29 -12.47
CA ARG A 534 8.37 3.44 -11.66
C ARG A 534 8.03 4.04 -10.29
N PRO A 535 6.99 4.90 -10.17
CA PRO A 535 6.34 5.10 -8.88
C PRO A 535 5.62 3.79 -8.50
N GLN A 536 6.37 2.78 -8.03
CA GLN A 536 5.80 1.49 -7.62
C GLN A 536 5.10 1.57 -6.27
N SER A 537 5.15 2.72 -5.59
CA SER A 537 4.60 2.80 -4.25
C SER A 537 3.08 2.76 -4.36
N PRO A 538 2.42 1.71 -3.83
CA PRO A 538 0.95 1.65 -3.80
C PRO A 538 0.35 2.77 -2.92
N PHE A 539 1.20 3.57 -2.29
CA PHE A 539 0.86 4.72 -1.48
C PHE A 539 0.60 6.02 -2.26
N VAL A 540 0.96 6.12 -3.55
CA VAL A 540 1.01 7.43 -4.25
C VAL A 540 -0.37 7.92 -4.69
N SER A 541 -1.03 7.19 -5.58
CA SER A 541 -2.31 7.60 -6.19
C SER A 541 -3.41 7.80 -5.13
N PRO A 542 -3.66 6.85 -4.20
CA PRO A 542 -4.68 7.03 -3.18
C PRO A 542 -4.43 8.21 -2.23
N TYR A 543 -3.18 8.64 -2.02
CA TYR A 543 -2.88 9.66 -1.01
C TYR A 543 -3.21 11.07 -1.48
N LEU A 544 -2.89 11.40 -2.72
CA LEU A 544 -3.20 12.72 -3.28
C LEU A 544 -4.70 12.96 -3.30
N ASP A 545 -5.46 11.94 -3.66
CA ASP A 545 -6.93 11.98 -3.70
C ASP A 545 -7.53 12.13 -2.29
N VAL A 546 -7.02 11.37 -1.32
CA VAL A 546 -7.56 11.38 0.06
C VAL A 546 -7.12 12.62 0.86
N GLN A 547 -6.07 13.34 0.46
CA GLN A 547 -5.76 14.64 1.08
C GLN A 547 -6.86 15.68 0.85
N GLN A 548 -7.58 15.60 -0.27
CA GLN A 548 -8.75 16.46 -0.54
C GLN A 548 -9.90 16.12 0.41
N VAL A 549 -10.11 14.82 0.66
CA VAL A 549 -11.12 14.30 1.60
C VAL A 549 -10.98 14.93 2.98
N ASN A 550 -9.75 15.01 3.52
CA ASN A 550 -9.50 15.58 4.85
C ASN A 550 -9.92 17.07 4.97
N GLN A 551 -9.96 17.83 3.87
CA GLN A 551 -10.40 19.23 3.87
C GLN A 551 -11.92 19.38 3.86
N LEU A 552 -12.65 18.34 3.42
CA LEU A 552 -14.11 18.32 3.35
C LEU A 552 -14.76 17.86 4.67
N ILE A 553 -13.98 17.24 5.55
CA ILE A 553 -14.46 16.65 6.80
C ILE A 553 -14.33 17.68 7.92
N ALA A 554 -15.39 17.83 8.71
CA ALA A 554 -15.37 18.71 9.88
C ALA A 554 -14.33 18.20 10.92
N PRO A 555 -13.55 19.08 11.58
CA PRO A 555 -12.55 18.67 12.56
C PRO A 555 -13.13 17.72 13.62
N GLU A 556 -12.39 16.67 13.97
CA GLU A 556 -12.75 15.65 14.97
C GLU A 556 -14.00 14.80 14.65
N ALA A 557 -14.63 14.99 13.47
CA ALA A 557 -15.79 14.19 13.06
C ALA A 557 -15.42 12.72 12.84
N SER A 558 -16.34 11.83 13.21
CA SER A 558 -16.17 10.38 13.07
C SER A 558 -16.30 9.90 11.63
N ILE A 559 -15.44 8.96 11.24
CA ILE A 559 -15.38 8.43 9.87
C ILE A 559 -15.45 6.90 9.90
N CYS A 560 -16.41 6.35 9.19
CA CYS A 560 -16.52 4.92 8.94
C CYS A 560 -15.79 4.60 7.63
N LEU A 561 -14.80 3.72 7.69
CA LEU A 561 -14.01 3.28 6.54
C LEU A 561 -14.53 1.95 6.00
N SER A 562 -14.46 1.81 4.68
CA SER A 562 -14.84 0.58 3.97
C SER A 562 -14.02 -0.64 4.41
N SER A 563 -14.72 -1.77 4.55
CA SER A 563 -14.09 -3.10 4.71
C SER A 563 -13.94 -3.85 3.39
N HIS A 564 -14.16 -3.17 2.25
CA HIS A 564 -14.07 -3.80 0.94
C HIS A 564 -12.64 -4.31 0.68
N PRO A 565 -12.45 -5.57 0.25
CA PRO A 565 -11.12 -6.18 0.08
C PRO A 565 -10.19 -5.38 -0.84
N ALA A 566 -10.74 -4.78 -1.90
CA ALA A 566 -9.97 -3.98 -2.86
C ALA A 566 -9.32 -2.71 -2.27
N LEU A 567 -9.79 -2.23 -1.11
CA LEU A 567 -9.23 -1.03 -0.47
C LEU A 567 -8.26 -1.38 0.67
N GLN A 568 -8.16 -2.63 1.10
CA GLN A 568 -7.35 -2.98 2.27
C GLN A 568 -5.84 -2.84 1.98
N GLN A 569 -5.02 -3.01 3.02
CA GLN A 569 -3.57 -2.91 2.98
C GLN A 569 -3.10 -1.50 2.60
N GLU A 570 -2.50 -1.30 1.44
CA GLU A 570 -1.75 -0.08 1.12
C GLU A 570 -2.65 1.14 0.97
N THR A 571 -3.84 0.98 0.39
CA THR A 571 -4.82 2.06 0.28
C THR A 571 -5.31 2.49 1.67
N MET A 572 -5.63 1.54 2.56
CA MET A 572 -6.01 1.87 3.94
C MET A 572 -4.85 2.40 4.79
N SER A 573 -3.60 2.00 4.54
CA SER A 573 -2.41 2.62 5.15
C SER A 573 -2.38 4.13 4.86
N VAL A 574 -2.57 4.50 3.60
CA VAL A 574 -2.62 5.89 3.14
C VAL A 574 -3.76 6.67 3.76
N VAL A 575 -4.98 6.12 3.67
CA VAL A 575 -6.19 6.75 4.22
C VAL A 575 -6.02 7.01 5.72
N SER A 576 -5.43 6.05 6.42
CA SER A 576 -5.20 6.14 7.87
C SER A 576 -4.15 7.20 8.25
N VAL A 577 -3.10 7.39 7.43
CA VAL A 577 -2.15 8.51 7.62
C VAL A 577 -2.81 9.85 7.34
N ALA A 578 -3.59 9.95 6.26
CA ALA A 578 -4.23 11.20 5.85
C ALA A 578 -5.30 11.68 6.85
N LEU A 579 -6.00 10.76 7.50
CA LEU A 579 -7.14 11.04 8.39
C LEU A 579 -6.82 10.83 9.89
N ILE A 580 -5.54 10.86 10.28
CA ILE A 580 -5.07 10.57 11.66
C ILE A 580 -5.69 11.45 12.77
N GLY A 581 -6.20 12.64 12.41
CA GLY A 581 -6.84 13.57 13.33
C GLY A 581 -8.33 13.28 13.57
N HIS A 582 -8.89 12.29 12.86
CA HIS A 582 -10.29 11.91 12.96
C HIS A 582 -10.44 10.54 13.64
N PRO A 583 -11.50 10.33 14.44
CA PRO A 583 -11.83 9.01 14.95
C PRO A 583 -12.32 8.11 13.80
N LEU A 584 -11.53 7.10 13.46
CA LEU A 584 -11.77 6.13 12.39
C LEU A 584 -12.36 4.84 12.94
N TYR A 585 -13.37 4.32 12.24
CA TYR A 585 -14.08 3.09 12.57
C TYR A 585 -14.20 2.18 11.34
N GLY A 586 -14.45 0.89 11.56
CA GLY A 586 -14.61 -0.11 10.50
C GLY A 586 -13.63 -1.27 10.66
N ASP A 587 -13.83 -2.30 9.83
CA ASP A 587 -12.93 -3.44 9.69
C ASP A 587 -11.84 -3.08 8.67
N VAL A 588 -10.80 -2.41 9.17
CA VAL A 588 -9.73 -1.83 8.37
C VAL A 588 -8.42 -2.53 8.65
N ARG A 589 -7.80 -3.03 7.59
CA ARG A 589 -6.46 -3.60 7.59
C ARG A 589 -5.52 -2.71 6.78
N THR A 590 -4.39 -2.40 7.38
CA THR A 590 -3.25 -1.74 6.73
C THR A 590 -2.11 -2.75 6.53
N ILE A 591 -0.94 -2.34 6.03
CA ILE A 591 0.20 -3.24 5.82
C ILE A 591 0.72 -3.85 7.13
N GLU A 592 0.92 -3.01 8.15
CA GLU A 592 1.55 -3.38 9.43
C GLU A 592 0.58 -3.30 10.63
N SER A 593 -0.66 -2.82 10.44
CA SER A 593 -1.63 -2.70 11.54
C SER A 593 -3.11 -2.88 11.13
N SER A 594 -4.02 -2.91 12.12
CA SER A 594 -5.46 -3.10 11.88
C SER A 594 -6.30 -2.46 12.99
N LEU A 595 -7.53 -2.06 12.65
CA LEU A 595 -8.57 -1.62 13.60
C LEU A 595 -9.44 -2.78 14.14
N ASP A 596 -9.39 -3.97 13.53
CA ASP A 596 -10.22 -5.11 13.92
C ASP A 596 -9.53 -5.99 14.97
N LYS A 597 -10.27 -6.28 16.06
CA LYS A 597 -9.85 -7.17 17.14
C LYS A 597 -9.69 -8.62 16.69
N ARG A 598 -10.41 -9.08 15.68
CA ARG A 598 -10.34 -10.48 15.20
C ARG A 598 -8.98 -10.81 14.56
N TYR A 599 -8.20 -9.79 14.19
CA TYR A 599 -6.82 -9.95 13.69
C TYR A 599 -5.75 -9.85 14.80
N LEU A 600 -6.16 -9.84 16.08
CA LEU A 600 -5.26 -10.05 17.24
C LEU A 600 -4.59 -11.43 17.24
N GLU A 601 -4.91 -12.30 16.28
CA GLU A 601 -4.45 -13.69 16.20
C GLU A 601 -3.37 -13.92 15.13
N ASP A 602 -3.14 -12.98 14.19
CA ASP A 602 -1.95 -13.02 13.32
C ASP A 602 -0.71 -12.67 14.16
N PRO A 603 0.29 -13.58 14.30
CA PRO A 603 1.49 -13.33 15.08
C PRO A 603 2.29 -12.10 14.62
N ARG A 604 2.15 -11.69 13.36
CA ARG A 604 2.78 -10.47 12.81
C ARG A 604 2.08 -9.19 13.24
N MET A 605 0.76 -9.23 13.43
CA MET A 605 -0.09 -8.06 13.73
C MET A 605 -0.44 -7.93 15.21
N ARG A 606 -0.16 -8.97 16.03
CA ARG A 606 -0.44 -9.06 17.48
C ARG A 606 0.03 -7.87 18.33
N TYR A 607 1.07 -7.16 17.88
CA TYR A 607 1.65 -6.02 18.58
C TYR A 607 1.05 -4.67 18.13
N PHE A 608 0.21 -4.65 17.09
CA PHE A 608 -0.15 -3.47 16.32
C PHE A 608 -1.64 -3.22 16.19
N THR A 609 -2.48 -3.88 16.98
CA THR A 609 -3.92 -3.62 17.05
C THR A 609 -4.27 -2.68 18.20
N VAL A 610 -5.19 -1.74 17.97
CA VAL A 610 -5.63 -0.79 19.00
C VAL A 610 -6.32 -1.55 20.15
N ARG A 611 -5.72 -1.52 21.34
CA ARG A 611 -6.28 -2.17 22.54
C ARG A 611 -7.34 -1.27 23.18
N GLY A 612 -8.62 -1.59 22.96
CA GLY A 612 -9.73 -0.95 23.67
C GLY A 612 -11.01 -1.77 23.57
N ARG A 613 -11.85 -1.80 24.62
CA ARG A 613 -13.09 -2.62 24.67
C ARG A 613 -14.13 -2.26 23.58
N ASP A 614 -13.98 -1.11 22.91
CA ASP A 614 -14.92 -0.58 21.90
C ASP A 614 -14.34 -0.35 20.49
N VAL A 615 -13.04 -0.62 20.25
CA VAL A 615 -12.41 -0.38 18.94
C VAL A 615 -12.60 -1.60 18.04
N GLY A 616 -13.05 -1.40 16.79
CA GLY A 616 -13.21 -2.45 15.78
C GLY A 616 -14.63 -3.02 15.58
N VAL A 617 -15.65 -2.47 16.25
CA VAL A 617 -17.05 -2.80 15.90
C VAL A 617 -17.52 -1.74 14.92
N GLU A 618 -18.02 -2.14 13.74
CA GLU A 618 -18.74 -1.25 12.82
C GLU A 618 -19.78 -0.46 13.65
N ARG A 619 -19.47 0.80 13.98
CA ARG A 619 -20.41 1.71 14.67
C ARG A 619 -21.00 2.61 13.60
N TYR A 620 -21.97 2.09 12.86
CA TYR A 620 -22.81 2.96 12.07
C TYR A 620 -23.88 3.61 12.95
N PRO A 621 -24.28 4.85 12.64
CA PRO A 621 -23.69 5.73 11.62
C PRO A 621 -22.64 6.68 12.20
N CYS A 622 -21.44 6.72 11.59
CA CYS A 622 -20.45 7.78 11.79
C CYS A 622 -20.94 9.11 11.19
N ASP A 623 -20.24 10.22 11.45
CA ASP A 623 -20.58 11.52 10.83
C ASP A 623 -20.29 11.53 9.33
N TYR A 624 -19.30 10.76 8.90
CA TYR A 624 -18.91 10.56 7.50
C TYR A 624 -18.64 9.08 7.23
N ALA A 625 -18.78 8.65 5.98
CA ALA A 625 -18.28 7.36 5.53
C ALA A 625 -17.47 7.49 4.26
N LEU A 626 -16.31 6.82 4.22
CA LEU A 626 -15.49 6.66 3.03
C LEU A 626 -15.64 5.20 2.57
N LEU A 627 -16.52 5.01 1.59
CA LEU A 627 -16.94 3.71 1.07
C LEU A 627 -16.24 3.40 -0.25
N ALA A 628 -16.12 2.13 -0.63
CA ALA A 628 -15.66 1.77 -1.97
C ALA A 628 -16.66 2.25 -3.03
N ALA A 629 -16.18 2.56 -4.24
CA ALA A 629 -17.01 3.15 -5.30
C ALA A 629 -18.26 2.32 -5.65
N GLN A 630 -18.14 1.00 -5.51
CA GLN A 630 -19.16 -0.03 -5.75
C GLN A 630 -20.03 -0.36 -4.53
N GLU A 631 -19.69 0.12 -3.34
CA GLU A 631 -20.52 -0.12 -2.15
C GLU A 631 -21.76 0.76 -2.17
N GLU A 632 -22.91 0.15 -1.89
CA GLU A 632 -24.18 0.84 -1.79
C GLU A 632 -24.24 1.66 -0.49
N PRO A 633 -24.31 3.01 -0.54
CA PRO A 633 -24.26 3.85 0.67
C PRO A 633 -25.43 3.57 1.62
N THR A 634 -26.60 3.19 1.10
CA THR A 634 -27.77 2.88 1.93
C THR A 634 -27.54 1.65 2.80
N ASP A 635 -26.71 0.70 2.37
CA ASP A 635 -26.34 -0.47 3.17
C ASP A 635 -25.44 -0.11 4.36
N LYS A 636 -24.91 1.12 4.40
CA LYS A 636 -24.09 1.66 5.50
C LYS A 636 -24.80 2.79 6.28
N GLY A 637 -26.08 3.05 5.99
CA GLY A 637 -26.85 4.12 6.64
C GLY A 637 -26.52 5.51 6.10
N TYR A 638 -26.27 5.65 4.79
CA TYR A 638 -26.08 6.94 4.11
C TYR A 638 -26.98 7.00 2.86
N ALA A 639 -27.42 8.20 2.45
CA ALA A 639 -28.17 8.34 1.20
C ALA A 639 -27.24 8.68 0.03
N ALA A 640 -27.57 8.22 -1.18
CA ALA A 640 -26.77 8.48 -2.39
C ALA A 640 -26.59 9.99 -2.67
N GLN A 641 -27.59 10.81 -2.35
CA GLN A 641 -27.54 12.27 -2.50
C GLN A 641 -26.63 12.99 -1.48
N ASP A 642 -26.17 12.30 -0.42
CA ASP A 642 -25.28 12.86 0.58
C ASP A 642 -23.79 12.70 0.20
N LEU A 643 -23.52 12.37 -1.06
CA LEU A 643 -22.18 12.29 -1.65
C LEU A 643 -21.50 13.66 -1.63
N LEU A 644 -20.33 13.74 -1.01
CA LEU A 644 -19.50 14.95 -0.98
C LEU A 644 -18.34 14.90 -1.96
N TRP A 645 -17.82 13.70 -2.21
CA TRP A 645 -16.61 13.50 -3.02
C TRP A 645 -16.55 12.06 -3.53
N SER A 646 -15.95 11.86 -4.70
CA SER A 646 -15.75 10.53 -5.29
C SER A 646 -14.51 10.50 -6.18
N ASN A 647 -13.86 9.35 -6.24
CA ASN A 647 -12.91 8.97 -7.29
C ASN A 647 -13.23 7.55 -7.78
N THR A 648 -12.32 6.96 -8.57
CA THR A 648 -12.47 5.60 -9.12
C THR A 648 -12.53 4.52 -8.05
N LEU A 649 -11.89 4.72 -6.89
CA LEU A 649 -11.79 3.71 -5.83
C LEU A 649 -12.81 3.90 -4.70
N MET A 650 -13.17 5.15 -4.37
CA MET A 650 -13.86 5.51 -3.14
C MET A 650 -14.84 6.66 -3.30
N LYS A 651 -15.83 6.71 -2.40
CA LYS A 651 -16.85 7.75 -2.29
C LYS A 651 -16.99 8.19 -0.84
N LEU A 652 -16.95 9.50 -0.60
CA LEU A 652 -17.16 10.13 0.70
C LEU A 652 -18.61 10.59 0.82
N TYR A 653 -19.29 10.12 1.86
CA TYR A 653 -20.64 10.53 2.20
C TYR A 653 -20.65 11.26 3.54
N ARG A 654 -21.55 12.23 3.67
CA ARG A 654 -21.87 12.87 4.95
C ARG A 654 -23.15 12.30 5.51
N ARG A 655 -23.24 12.14 6.82
CA ARG A 655 -24.48 11.73 7.46
C ARG A 655 -25.56 12.82 7.35
N GLY A 656 -26.69 12.47 6.75
CA GLY A 656 -27.90 13.31 6.74
C GLY A 656 -28.56 13.43 8.13
N PRO A 657 -29.30 14.53 8.41
CA PRO A 657 -29.88 14.79 9.73
C PRO A 657 -31.06 13.87 10.12
N THR A 658 -31.61 13.09 9.18
CA THR A 658 -32.75 12.20 9.38
C THR A 658 -32.37 10.72 9.41
N VAL A 659 -31.09 10.39 9.22
CA VAL A 659 -30.66 9.00 9.08
C VAL A 659 -30.37 8.36 10.44
N ALA A 660 -31.05 7.25 10.73
CA ALA A 660 -30.86 6.44 11.93
C ALA A 660 -30.80 4.95 11.55
N ARG A 661 -29.97 4.17 12.26
CA ARG A 661 -29.82 2.72 12.06
C ARG A 661 -29.90 1.98 13.40
N LEU A 662 -30.63 0.86 13.40
CA LEU A 662 -30.66 -0.14 14.45
C LEU A 662 -30.16 -1.48 13.90
N GLU A 663 -28.99 -1.92 14.34
CA GLU A 663 -28.37 -3.18 13.92
C GLU A 663 -28.55 -4.29 14.97
N PHE A 664 -28.69 -5.54 14.49
CA PHE A 664 -28.84 -6.76 15.27
C PHE A 664 -27.61 -7.66 15.07
N ASP A 665 -26.84 -7.86 16.14
CA ASP A 665 -25.66 -8.71 16.18
C ASP A 665 -25.87 -9.93 17.12
N ALA A 666 -24.82 -10.72 17.37
CA ALA A 666 -24.90 -11.85 18.30
C ALA A 666 -25.27 -11.47 19.76
N ARG A 667 -25.20 -10.18 20.13
CA ARG A 667 -25.54 -9.67 21.48
C ARG A 667 -26.97 -9.13 21.56
N ARG A 668 -27.52 -8.62 20.46
CA ARG A 668 -28.91 -8.17 20.35
C ARG A 668 -29.76 -9.23 19.64
N ARG A 669 -30.65 -9.91 20.37
CA ARG A 669 -31.59 -10.88 19.77
C ARG A 669 -32.47 -10.20 18.72
N GLY A 670 -32.22 -10.51 17.45
CA GLY A 670 -33.04 -10.14 16.29
C GLY A 670 -33.89 -11.30 15.74
N GLU A 671 -34.07 -12.37 16.52
CA GLU A 671 -34.91 -13.52 16.16
C GLU A 671 -36.39 -13.14 16.32
N VAL A 672 -37.16 -13.29 15.25
CA VAL A 672 -38.59 -12.99 15.22
C VAL A 672 -39.37 -14.28 15.01
N THR A 673 -40.34 -14.54 15.89
CA THR A 673 -41.26 -15.68 15.80
C THR A 673 -42.67 -15.26 16.20
N SER A 674 -43.66 -16.10 15.91
CA SER A 674 -45.05 -15.86 16.32
C SER A 674 -45.27 -15.81 17.83
N LYS A 675 -44.30 -16.27 18.64
CA LYS A 675 -44.34 -16.20 20.11
C LYS A 675 -43.56 -15.00 20.66
N GLU A 676 -42.55 -14.56 19.93
CA GLU A 676 -41.66 -13.46 20.28
C GLU A 676 -41.56 -12.51 19.06
N PRO A 677 -42.59 -11.68 18.83
CA PRO A 677 -42.58 -10.66 17.77
C PRO A 677 -41.63 -9.52 18.15
N LEU A 678 -41.05 -8.87 17.15
CA LEU A 678 -40.13 -7.75 17.36
C LEU A 678 -40.87 -6.41 17.26
N GLU A 679 -40.76 -5.59 18.30
CA GLU A 679 -41.32 -4.24 18.34
C GLU A 679 -40.21 -3.18 18.37
N ILE A 680 -40.28 -2.22 17.44
CA ILE A 680 -39.31 -1.14 17.26
C ILE A 680 -40.05 0.18 17.34
N MET A 681 -39.56 1.08 18.19
CA MET A 681 -40.02 2.45 18.31
C MET A 681 -39.08 3.37 17.53
N VAL A 682 -39.68 4.23 16.70
CA VAL A 682 -38.96 5.18 15.85
C VAL A 682 -39.22 6.60 16.35
N GLN A 683 -38.15 7.29 16.76
CA GLN A 683 -38.17 8.70 17.16
C GLN A 683 -37.02 9.46 16.49
N LYS A 684 -37.10 10.79 16.35
CA LYS A 684 -35.91 11.58 15.96
C LYS A 684 -35.02 11.81 17.20
N PRO A 685 -33.72 11.48 17.18
CA PRO A 685 -32.89 10.85 16.14
C PRO A 685 -32.58 9.34 16.40
N ALA A 686 -33.43 8.62 17.13
CA ALA A 686 -33.13 7.30 17.67
C ALA A 686 -34.15 6.21 17.26
N LEU A 687 -33.62 5.04 16.90
CA LEU A 687 -34.38 3.79 16.77
C LEU A 687 -34.12 2.95 18.01
N GLU A 688 -35.17 2.59 18.76
CA GLU A 688 -35.05 1.81 20.00
C GLU A 688 -36.04 0.64 20.02
N THR A 689 -35.63 -0.51 20.55
CA THR A 689 -36.57 -1.62 20.86
C THR A 689 -37.31 -1.28 22.15
N SER A 690 -38.64 -1.15 22.15
CA SER A 690 -39.38 -0.60 23.30
C SER A 690 -39.73 -1.61 24.40
N HIS A 691 -39.70 -1.15 25.65
CA HIS A 691 -40.72 -1.45 26.67
C HIS A 691 -41.70 -0.26 26.75
N ALA A 692 -42.99 -0.56 26.99
CA ALA A 692 -44.14 0.34 26.90
C ALA A 692 -43.94 1.75 27.50
N GLY A 693 -44.06 2.78 26.65
CA GLY A 693 -44.13 4.19 27.04
C GLY A 693 -44.63 5.03 25.86
N ASN A 694 -45.65 5.86 26.09
CA ASN A 694 -46.34 6.65 25.07
C ASN A 694 -45.55 7.94 24.76
N PRO A 695 -45.17 8.25 23.50
CA PRO A 695 -44.34 9.41 23.19
C PRO A 695 -45.19 10.66 22.94
N GLY A 696 -44.93 11.72 23.70
CA GLY A 696 -45.34 13.09 23.36
C GLY A 696 -44.21 13.79 22.63
N GLY A 697 -44.42 14.16 21.36
CA GLY A 697 -43.49 14.93 20.56
C GLY A 697 -44.13 15.41 19.26
N GLU A 698 -43.82 16.64 18.84
CA GLU A 698 -44.38 17.28 17.64
C GLU A 698 -44.01 16.52 16.36
N GLY A 699 -45.02 16.28 15.52
CA GLY A 699 -44.92 15.50 14.30
C GLY A 699 -43.97 16.13 13.28
N ALA A 700 -42.98 15.35 12.87
CA ALA A 700 -42.20 15.62 11.68
C ALA A 700 -42.37 14.43 10.72
N THR A 701 -42.65 14.69 9.44
CA THR A 701 -42.61 13.67 8.40
C THR A 701 -41.20 13.12 8.31
N ALA A 702 -41.04 11.80 8.47
CA ALA A 702 -39.79 11.12 8.16
C ALA A 702 -39.90 10.34 6.86
N ASP A 703 -38.73 10.08 6.30
CA ASP A 703 -38.57 9.30 5.10
C ASP A 703 -38.87 7.80 5.34
N SER A 704 -38.79 6.96 4.30
CA SER A 704 -39.12 5.53 4.34
C SER A 704 -38.30 4.70 5.35
N LEU A 705 -38.94 3.69 5.94
CA LEU A 705 -38.28 2.65 6.74
C LEU A 705 -37.69 1.58 5.80
N VAL A 706 -36.45 1.17 6.05
CA VAL A 706 -35.81 0.06 5.33
C VAL A 706 -35.41 -1.03 6.32
N LEU A 707 -35.76 -2.28 6.02
CA LEU A 707 -35.48 -3.44 6.85
C LEU A 707 -34.72 -4.47 6.02
N GLN A 708 -33.71 -5.10 6.63
CA GLN A 708 -33.07 -6.28 6.06
C GLN A 708 -33.21 -7.48 7.00
N PHE A 709 -33.61 -8.63 6.44
CA PHE A 709 -33.79 -9.86 7.20
C PHE A 709 -33.55 -11.12 6.37
N GLY A 710 -33.20 -12.22 7.05
CA GLY A 710 -32.94 -13.53 6.43
C GLY A 710 -33.89 -14.62 6.91
N SER A 711 -34.13 -15.61 6.04
CA SER A 711 -34.85 -16.84 6.37
C SER A 711 -34.22 -18.07 5.72
N PHE A 712 -34.23 -19.21 6.42
CA PHE A 712 -33.83 -20.54 5.89
C PHE A 712 -35.00 -21.42 5.45
N VAL A 713 -36.22 -21.01 5.74
CA VAL A 713 -37.46 -21.75 5.46
C VAL A 713 -38.50 -20.83 4.82
N ASP A 714 -39.52 -21.39 4.20
CA ASP A 714 -40.68 -20.60 3.77
C ASP A 714 -41.42 -20.08 5.02
N GLN A 715 -41.76 -18.79 5.03
CA GLN A 715 -42.44 -18.15 6.17
C GLN A 715 -43.49 -17.13 5.71
N ARG A 716 -44.57 -17.00 6.49
CA ARG A 716 -45.48 -15.85 6.39
C ARG A 716 -44.93 -14.72 7.23
N LEU A 717 -44.59 -13.61 6.60
CA LEU A 717 -44.09 -12.39 7.20
C LEU A 717 -45.25 -11.40 7.38
N SER A 718 -45.32 -10.78 8.56
CA SER A 718 -46.24 -9.69 8.87
C SER A 718 -45.45 -8.48 9.39
N ILE A 719 -45.62 -7.33 8.76
CA ILE A 719 -45.03 -6.05 9.21
C ILE A 719 -46.17 -5.05 9.41
N GLU A 720 -46.30 -4.54 10.62
CA GLU A 720 -47.29 -3.54 11.00
C GLU A 720 -46.59 -2.22 11.35
N ILE A 721 -47.01 -1.12 10.73
CA ILE A 721 -46.46 0.23 10.94
C ILE A 721 -47.63 1.17 11.24
N ASN A 722 -47.66 1.77 12.44
CA ASN A 722 -48.74 2.68 12.85
C ASN A 722 -50.18 2.13 12.67
N GLY A 723 -50.34 0.80 12.77
CA GLY A 723 -51.62 0.10 12.60
C GLY A 723 -51.93 -0.34 11.16
N GLU A 724 -51.15 0.08 10.17
CA GLU A 724 -51.24 -0.48 8.81
C GLU A 724 -50.42 -1.77 8.71
N LYS A 725 -51.09 -2.86 8.31
CA LYS A 725 -50.50 -4.20 8.30
C LYS A 725 -50.25 -4.72 6.88
N MET A 726 -49.02 -5.13 6.61
CA MET A 726 -48.60 -5.84 5.41
C MET A 726 -48.33 -7.31 5.72
N GLU A 727 -48.85 -8.21 4.87
CA GLU A 727 -48.53 -9.64 4.94
C GLU A 727 -48.05 -10.17 3.59
N ARG A 728 -46.97 -10.97 3.62
CA ARG A 728 -46.38 -11.61 2.44
C ARG A 728 -45.83 -13.00 2.77
N GLN A 729 -45.82 -13.87 1.77
CA GLN A 729 -45.08 -15.13 1.82
C GLN A 729 -43.66 -14.88 1.31
N ILE A 730 -42.66 -15.32 2.07
CA ILE A 730 -41.24 -15.21 1.70
C ILE A 730 -40.63 -16.61 1.63
N SER A 731 -39.73 -16.81 0.66
CA SER A 731 -38.95 -18.03 0.49
C SER A 731 -37.58 -17.93 1.18
N PRO A 732 -36.84 -19.04 1.41
CA PRO A 732 -35.50 -19.01 1.97
C PRO A 732 -34.60 -18.06 1.18
N GLY A 733 -33.97 -17.10 1.85
CA GLY A 733 -33.25 -16.01 1.22
C GLY A 733 -32.93 -14.87 2.18
N LEU A 734 -32.12 -13.94 1.69
CA LEU A 734 -31.95 -12.62 2.27
C LEU A 734 -32.92 -11.67 1.57
N TRP A 735 -33.64 -10.87 2.35
CA TRP A 735 -34.72 -10.02 1.89
C TRP A 735 -34.53 -8.60 2.41
N ARG A 736 -35.01 -7.63 1.61
CA ARG A 736 -35.05 -6.22 1.93
C ARG A 736 -36.47 -5.71 1.76
N TYR A 737 -36.99 -5.03 2.77
CA TYR A 737 -38.28 -4.35 2.72
C TYR A 737 -38.06 -2.84 2.83
N GLN A 738 -38.81 -2.09 2.04
CA GLN A 738 -38.89 -0.64 2.11
C GLN A 738 -40.36 -0.24 2.27
N SER A 739 -40.64 0.66 3.21
CA SER A 739 -41.98 1.19 3.43
C SER A 739 -42.26 2.45 2.60
N ASN A 740 -43.53 2.86 2.55
CA ASN A 740 -43.89 4.24 2.24
C ASN A 740 -43.33 5.19 3.32
N PRO A 741 -43.24 6.51 3.08
CA PRO A 741 -42.88 7.49 4.11
C PRO A 741 -43.72 7.33 5.37
N VAL A 742 -43.09 7.44 6.54
CA VAL A 742 -43.73 7.16 7.84
C VAL A 742 -43.79 8.44 8.68
N GLU A 743 -44.96 8.74 9.24
CA GLU A 743 -45.11 9.82 10.23
C GLU A 743 -44.52 9.40 11.58
N LEU A 744 -43.66 10.25 12.16
CA LEU A 744 -43.02 10.00 13.45
C LEU A 744 -43.69 10.77 14.60
N PRO A 745 -43.68 10.20 15.83
CA PRO A 745 -43.11 8.90 16.22
C PRO A 745 -43.93 7.71 15.69
N ALA A 746 -43.27 6.59 15.40
CA ALA A 746 -43.91 5.40 14.85
C ALA A 746 -43.57 4.13 15.64
N THR A 747 -44.50 3.19 15.71
CA THR A 747 -44.27 1.85 16.26
C THR A 747 -44.36 0.82 15.13
N ILE A 748 -43.31 0.00 15.01
CA ILE A 748 -43.21 -1.07 14.03
C ILE A 748 -43.27 -2.40 14.77
N ARG A 749 -44.13 -3.30 14.32
CA ARG A 749 -44.24 -4.66 14.84
C ARG A 749 -44.02 -5.67 13.72
N ILE A 750 -43.06 -6.58 13.91
CA ILE A 750 -42.68 -7.61 12.95
C ILE A 750 -43.00 -8.98 13.55
N ASP A 751 -43.68 -9.83 12.78
CA ASP A 751 -44.08 -11.18 13.15
C ASP A 751 -43.80 -12.17 12.00
N ALA A 752 -43.43 -13.40 12.35
CA ALA A 752 -43.10 -14.48 11.40
C ALA A 752 -43.57 -15.84 11.93
N SER A 753 -44.21 -16.65 11.06
CA SER A 753 -44.85 -17.92 11.44
C SER A 753 -44.08 -19.19 11.05
N GLY A 754 -42.79 -19.09 10.71
CA GLY A 754 -41.97 -20.23 10.29
C GLY A 754 -41.56 -21.19 11.41
N LYS A 755 -40.99 -22.35 11.03
CA LYS A 755 -40.38 -23.30 11.99
C LYS A 755 -39.05 -22.81 12.55
N ASP A 756 -38.25 -22.14 11.72
CA ASP A 756 -37.02 -21.43 12.12
C ASP A 756 -37.37 -19.94 12.32
N PRO A 757 -36.69 -19.20 13.22
CA PRO A 757 -36.93 -17.77 13.39
C PRO A 757 -36.57 -16.98 12.12
N LEU A 758 -37.27 -15.87 11.89
CA LEU A 758 -36.84 -14.84 10.96
C LEU A 758 -35.73 -14.02 11.62
N LEU A 759 -34.68 -13.68 10.88
CA LEU A 759 -33.49 -13.05 11.46
C LEU A 759 -33.36 -11.63 10.96
N MET A 760 -33.52 -10.66 11.84
CA MET A 760 -33.27 -9.26 11.53
C MET A 760 -31.77 -8.98 11.42
N SER A 761 -31.38 -8.25 10.38
CA SER A 761 -30.02 -7.72 10.22
C SER A 761 -29.92 -6.30 10.77
N TRP A 762 -30.72 -5.40 10.21
CA TRP A 762 -30.78 -4.00 10.61
C TRP A 762 -32.10 -3.37 10.17
N VAL A 763 -32.39 -2.21 10.77
CA VAL A 763 -33.51 -1.32 10.45
C VAL A 763 -32.96 0.09 10.28
N ASP A 764 -33.27 0.71 9.15
CA ASP A 764 -32.88 2.08 8.84
C ASP A 764 -34.10 2.99 8.67
N LEU A 765 -33.90 4.23 9.08
CA LEU A 765 -34.71 5.37 8.68
C LEU A 765 -33.87 6.18 7.69
N THR A 766 -34.22 6.19 6.41
CA THR A 766 -33.41 6.85 5.37
C THR A 766 -34.26 7.53 4.30
N ARG A 767 -33.71 8.58 3.68
CA ARG A 767 -34.34 9.35 2.60
C ARG A 767 -34.34 8.57 1.29
N SER A 768 -35.47 7.94 0.98
CA SER A 768 -35.64 7.17 -0.26
C SER A 768 -35.91 8.07 -1.47
N THR A 769 -35.29 7.74 -2.61
CA THR A 769 -35.58 8.32 -3.93
C THR A 769 -36.80 7.67 -4.59
N ASN A 770 -37.27 6.52 -4.07
CA ASN A 770 -38.42 5.78 -4.58
C ASN A 770 -39.52 5.68 -3.49
N PRO A 771 -40.64 6.42 -3.60
CA PRO A 771 -41.60 6.55 -2.51
C PRO A 771 -42.51 5.32 -2.29
N ALA A 772 -42.44 4.30 -3.15
CA ALA A 772 -43.31 3.13 -3.10
C ALA A 772 -42.77 2.01 -2.19
N ALA A 773 -43.63 1.46 -1.34
CA ALA A 773 -43.31 0.27 -0.55
C ALA A 773 -42.97 -0.93 -1.45
N SER A 774 -41.86 -1.61 -1.14
CA SER A 774 -41.38 -2.75 -1.93
C SER A 774 -40.76 -3.82 -1.03
N LEU A 775 -40.84 -5.07 -1.47
CA LEU A 775 -40.19 -6.22 -0.82
C LEU A 775 -39.42 -6.97 -1.90
N ALA A 776 -38.10 -6.99 -1.78
CA ALA A 776 -37.21 -7.58 -2.76
C ALA A 776 -36.26 -8.60 -2.11
N ARG A 777 -36.04 -9.71 -2.81
CA ARG A 777 -35.00 -10.67 -2.45
C ARG A 777 -33.64 -10.15 -2.92
N GLN A 778 -32.62 -10.25 -2.08
CA GLN A 778 -31.25 -9.87 -2.44
C GLN A 778 -30.58 -11.02 -3.21
N GLU A 779 -30.19 -10.76 -4.46
CA GLU A 779 -29.65 -11.80 -5.36
C GLU A 779 -28.25 -12.27 -4.95
N ASN A 780 -27.41 -11.37 -4.43
CA ASN A 780 -26.04 -11.65 -4.00
C ASN A 780 -25.91 -11.85 -2.47
N GLY A 781 -27.03 -12.15 -1.81
CA GLY A 781 -27.07 -12.33 -0.38
C GLY A 781 -26.62 -13.73 0.07
N VAL A 782 -25.76 -13.81 1.10
CA VAL A 782 -25.44 -15.08 1.78
C VAL A 782 -26.00 -15.05 3.19
N VAL A 783 -26.77 -16.09 3.53
CA VAL A 783 -27.26 -16.34 4.89
C VAL A 783 -26.50 -17.54 5.44
N LEU A 784 -25.79 -17.35 6.56
CA LEU A 784 -25.03 -18.41 7.22
C LEU A 784 -25.56 -18.64 8.63
N ARG A 785 -25.78 -19.90 8.97
CA ARG A 785 -26.12 -20.40 10.30
C ARG A 785 -25.04 -21.37 10.71
N ALA A 786 -24.42 -21.14 11.83
CA ALA A 786 -23.49 -22.14 12.32
C ALA A 786 -23.51 -22.27 13.83
N GLY A 787 -23.32 -23.52 14.26
CA GLY A 787 -23.42 -23.86 15.66
C GLY A 787 -22.60 -25.08 16.02
N ILE A 788 -22.22 -25.17 17.29
CA ILE A 788 -21.42 -26.27 17.82
C ILE A 788 -22.21 -26.97 18.92
N THR A 789 -22.20 -28.30 18.86
CA THR A 789 -22.73 -29.16 19.92
C THR A 789 -21.67 -30.16 20.36
N SER A 790 -21.59 -30.46 21.66
CA SER A 790 -20.73 -31.55 22.17
C SER A 790 -21.59 -32.64 22.78
N ARG A 791 -21.26 -33.90 22.48
CA ARG A 791 -21.85 -35.07 23.14
C ARG A 791 -20.80 -36.16 23.29
N ALA A 792 -20.56 -36.61 24.52
CA ALA A 792 -19.66 -37.73 24.84
C ALA A 792 -18.23 -37.61 24.26
N GLY A 793 -17.66 -36.41 24.18
CA GLY A 793 -16.31 -36.18 23.66
C GLY A 793 -16.21 -36.03 22.13
N ARG A 794 -17.33 -36.12 21.41
CA ARG A 794 -17.45 -35.76 19.99
C ARG A 794 -17.99 -34.33 19.87
N PHE A 795 -17.28 -33.49 19.14
CA PHE A 795 -17.70 -32.13 18.80
C PHE A 795 -18.31 -32.16 17.41
N VAL A 796 -19.52 -31.61 17.26
CA VAL A 796 -20.18 -31.49 15.95
C VAL A 796 -20.42 -30.01 15.69
N ALA A 797 -19.66 -29.50 14.74
CA ALA A 797 -19.82 -28.21 14.11
C ALA A 797 -20.79 -28.34 12.94
N ARG A 798 -21.89 -27.59 12.96
CA ARG A 798 -22.82 -27.50 11.84
C ARG A 798 -22.68 -26.15 11.20
N VAL A 799 -22.41 -26.12 9.90
CA VAL A 799 -22.47 -24.92 9.08
C VAL A 799 -23.54 -25.14 8.04
N ARG A 800 -24.64 -24.40 8.15
CA ARG A 800 -25.70 -24.34 7.16
C ARG A 800 -25.64 -23.00 6.47
N TRP A 801 -25.72 -22.99 5.16
CA TRP A 801 -25.65 -21.75 4.41
C TRP A 801 -26.63 -21.75 3.24
N LEU A 802 -27.00 -20.54 2.84
CA LEU A 802 -27.87 -20.26 1.73
C LEU A 802 -27.26 -19.12 0.92
N GLY A 803 -26.73 -19.42 -0.25
CA GLY A 803 -26.18 -18.44 -1.18
C GLY A 803 -27.14 -18.14 -2.35
N PRO A 804 -26.70 -17.34 -3.34
CA PRO A 804 -27.44 -17.08 -4.56
C PRO A 804 -27.83 -18.40 -5.25
N ILE A 805 -29.09 -18.55 -5.66
CA ILE A 805 -29.61 -19.80 -6.26
C ILE A 805 -28.93 -20.13 -7.60
N SER A 806 -28.31 -19.14 -8.26
CA SER A 806 -27.85 -19.24 -9.66
C SER A 806 -26.41 -19.71 -9.86
N SER A 807 -25.53 -19.74 -8.85
CA SER A 807 -24.11 -20.13 -9.03
C SER A 807 -23.44 -20.61 -7.74
N PRO A 808 -22.46 -21.54 -7.80
CA PRO A 808 -21.69 -21.94 -6.62
C PRO A 808 -20.90 -20.79 -6.04
N VAL A 809 -20.89 -20.70 -4.70
CA VAL A 809 -20.05 -19.75 -3.95
C VAL A 809 -18.72 -20.46 -3.70
N PRO A 810 -17.61 -20.05 -4.35
CA PRO A 810 -16.31 -20.64 -4.08
C PRO A 810 -15.91 -20.28 -2.65
N GLY A 811 -15.45 -21.28 -1.90
CA GLY A 811 -15.09 -21.09 -0.52
C GLY A 811 -14.84 -22.41 0.18
N TRP A 812 -14.30 -22.35 1.39
CA TRP A 812 -14.06 -23.51 2.20
C TRP A 812 -14.31 -23.26 3.69
N ILE A 813 -14.58 -24.33 4.41
CA ILE A 813 -14.65 -24.32 5.87
C ILE A 813 -13.29 -24.79 6.39
N GLU A 814 -12.62 -24.00 7.23
CA GLU A 814 -11.45 -24.41 7.99
C GLU A 814 -11.85 -24.76 9.42
N LEU A 815 -11.28 -25.85 9.94
CA LEU A 815 -11.32 -26.18 11.35
C LEU A 815 -9.92 -26.01 11.94
N ARG A 816 -9.78 -25.16 12.95
CA ARG A 816 -8.51 -24.93 13.66
C ARG A 816 -8.67 -25.24 15.13
N VAL A 817 -7.61 -25.74 15.77
CA VAL A 817 -7.58 -25.92 17.23
C VAL A 817 -6.37 -25.18 17.80
N GLN A 818 -6.61 -24.45 18.88
CA GLN A 818 -5.61 -23.63 19.57
C GLN A 818 -5.43 -24.14 21.01
N GLY A 819 -4.18 -24.45 21.37
CA GLY A 819 -3.79 -24.85 22.73
C GLY A 819 -3.55 -23.62 23.63
N ARG A 820 -4.05 -23.64 24.87
CA ARG A 820 -3.94 -22.48 25.78
C ARG A 820 -2.53 -22.23 26.33
N SER A 821 -1.64 -23.23 26.27
CA SER A 821 -0.28 -23.16 26.81
C SER A 821 0.79 -22.78 25.78
N ILE A 822 0.50 -22.88 24.48
CA ILE A 822 1.42 -22.55 23.38
C ILE A 822 0.59 -21.89 22.26
N PRO A 823 0.48 -20.56 22.25
CA PRO A 823 -0.37 -19.83 21.30
C PRO A 823 0.16 -19.76 19.85
N ASP A 824 1.27 -20.45 19.54
CA ASP A 824 1.92 -20.48 18.23
C ASP A 824 1.64 -21.78 17.43
N GLU A 825 0.92 -22.75 18.00
CA GLU A 825 0.48 -23.95 17.29
C GLU A 825 -1.02 -23.87 16.97
N GLU A 826 -1.39 -23.01 16.01
CA GLU A 826 -2.61 -23.23 15.25
C GLU A 826 -2.40 -24.41 14.32
N SER A 827 -3.06 -25.53 14.62
CA SER A 827 -3.10 -26.64 13.68
C SER A 827 -4.33 -26.48 12.80
N LEU A 828 -4.14 -26.10 11.52
CA LEU A 828 -5.16 -26.30 10.50
C LEU A 828 -5.44 -27.79 10.43
N ILE A 829 -6.63 -28.20 10.84
CA ILE A 829 -6.99 -29.62 10.86
C ILE A 829 -7.31 -30.07 9.43
N THR A 830 -8.19 -29.34 8.75
CA THR A 830 -8.62 -29.66 7.38
C THR A 830 -9.46 -28.54 6.77
N THR A 831 -9.68 -28.62 5.45
CA THR A 831 -10.54 -27.71 4.66
C THR A 831 -11.61 -28.49 3.89
N TRP A 832 -12.79 -27.89 3.68
CA TRP A 832 -13.87 -28.45 2.84
C TRP A 832 -14.46 -27.42 1.92
N PRO A 833 -14.65 -27.71 0.62
CA PRO A 833 -15.27 -26.78 -0.31
C PRO A 833 -16.76 -26.52 0.00
N LEU A 834 -17.24 -25.32 -0.28
CA LEU A 834 -18.66 -24.95 -0.27
C LEU A 834 -19.26 -25.26 -1.66
N GLU A 835 -20.20 -26.20 -1.76
CA GLU A 835 -20.86 -26.55 -3.02
C GLU A 835 -22.19 -25.80 -3.23
N GLY A 836 -22.39 -25.22 -4.42
CA GLY A 836 -23.43 -24.24 -4.80
C GLY A 836 -24.92 -24.52 -4.63
N LYS A 837 -25.36 -25.46 -3.80
CA LYS A 837 -26.78 -25.63 -3.43
C LYS A 837 -26.93 -25.32 -1.94
N VAL A 838 -28.17 -25.05 -1.48
CA VAL A 838 -28.47 -24.94 -0.04
C VAL A 838 -27.85 -26.14 0.68
N GLY A 839 -26.77 -25.87 1.40
CA GLY A 839 -25.87 -26.89 1.90
C GLY A 839 -25.88 -26.91 3.41
N LEU A 840 -26.16 -28.07 3.99
CA LEU A 840 -25.75 -28.37 5.36
C LEU A 840 -24.43 -29.12 5.28
N THR A 841 -23.38 -28.51 5.81
CA THR A 841 -22.10 -29.19 6.04
C THR A 841 -21.98 -29.39 7.55
N GLU A 842 -22.20 -30.62 8.00
CA GLU A 842 -21.86 -31.01 9.36
C GLU A 842 -20.42 -31.52 9.35
N VAL A 843 -19.58 -30.87 10.13
CA VAL A 843 -18.21 -31.28 10.44
C VAL A 843 -18.21 -31.83 11.86
N SER A 844 -17.73 -33.05 12.04
CA SER A 844 -17.57 -33.64 13.36
C SER A 844 -16.13 -34.02 13.65
N LEU A 845 -15.68 -33.67 14.84
CA LEU A 845 -14.37 -33.97 15.39
C LEU A 845 -14.54 -34.93 16.56
N ASP A 846 -14.04 -36.15 16.40
CA ASP A 846 -13.98 -37.14 17.48
C ASP A 846 -12.60 -37.12 18.14
N ARG A 847 -12.56 -36.66 19.38
CA ARG A 847 -11.32 -36.54 20.15
C ARG A 847 -10.75 -37.91 20.56
N THR A 848 -11.59 -38.93 20.67
CA THR A 848 -11.20 -40.29 21.08
C THR A 848 -10.50 -41.03 19.95
N THR A 849 -11.07 -40.94 18.74
CA THR A 849 -10.53 -41.60 17.55
C THR A 849 -9.54 -40.73 16.78
N LYS A 850 -9.44 -39.43 17.12
CA LYS A 850 -8.65 -38.44 16.39
C LYS A 850 -9.10 -38.26 14.92
N GLN A 851 -10.34 -38.63 14.62
CA GLN A 851 -10.91 -38.55 13.27
C GLN A 851 -11.78 -37.31 13.08
N VAL A 852 -11.81 -36.85 11.84
CA VAL A 852 -12.65 -35.75 11.37
C VAL A 852 -13.55 -36.29 10.27
N GLU A 853 -14.87 -36.12 10.41
CA GLU A 853 -15.87 -36.58 9.43
C GLU A 853 -16.73 -35.40 8.99
N ALA A 854 -17.10 -35.35 7.71
CA ALA A 854 -18.03 -34.36 7.18
C ALA A 854 -19.22 -35.02 6.45
N SER A 855 -20.38 -34.37 6.45
CA SER A 855 -21.64 -34.92 5.90
C SER A 855 -21.81 -34.79 4.38
N GLN A 856 -20.93 -34.06 3.68
CA GLN A 856 -21.02 -33.79 2.22
C GLN A 856 -20.00 -34.63 1.42
N PRO A 857 -20.25 -34.93 0.13
CA PRO A 857 -19.58 -36.00 -0.62
C PRO A 857 -18.15 -35.69 -1.13
N SER A 858 -17.68 -34.44 -1.05
CA SER A 858 -16.32 -34.08 -1.47
C SER A 858 -15.28 -34.40 -0.38
N SER A 859 -14.18 -35.06 -0.76
CA SER A 859 -13.12 -35.47 0.18
C SER A 859 -12.40 -34.25 0.76
N PRO A 860 -12.16 -34.18 2.08
CA PRO A 860 -11.38 -33.09 2.69
C PRO A 860 -9.99 -32.96 2.08
N SER A 861 -9.54 -31.73 1.83
CA SER A 861 -8.13 -31.41 1.61
C SER A 861 -7.47 -31.13 2.96
N GLY A 862 -6.86 -32.15 3.57
CA GLY A 862 -6.22 -32.02 4.89
C GLY A 862 -5.91 -33.35 5.59
N LEU A 863 -5.30 -33.26 6.78
CA LEU A 863 -4.99 -34.41 7.62
C LEU A 863 -6.29 -35.01 8.18
N ALA A 864 -6.70 -36.18 7.68
CA ALA A 864 -7.82 -36.95 8.23
C ALA A 864 -7.59 -37.44 9.69
N ARG A 865 -6.39 -37.23 10.23
CA ARG A 865 -6.00 -37.53 11.61
C ARG A 865 -5.34 -36.31 12.26
N TRP A 866 -5.94 -35.80 13.32
CA TRP A 866 -5.39 -34.72 14.13
C TRP A 866 -4.80 -35.26 15.44
N SER A 867 -3.57 -34.86 15.79
CA SER A 867 -2.99 -35.15 17.10
C SER A 867 -3.11 -33.94 18.03
N PRO A 868 -3.96 -33.97 19.07
CA PRO A 868 -3.97 -32.92 20.09
C PRO A 868 -2.60 -32.80 20.76
N PRO A 869 -2.23 -31.61 21.28
CA PRO A 869 -0.97 -31.42 22.00
C PRO A 869 -0.87 -32.36 23.20
N GLU A 870 0.30 -32.97 23.43
CA GLU A 870 0.53 -33.87 24.55
C GLU A 870 0.73 -33.08 25.86
N GLY A 871 -0.19 -33.25 26.84
CA GLY A 871 -0.10 -32.66 28.17
C GLY A 871 -1.44 -32.62 28.91
N PRO A 872 -1.49 -32.39 30.24
CA PRO A 872 -2.72 -32.21 30.99
C PRO A 872 -3.33 -30.84 30.65
N LEU A 873 -3.89 -30.70 29.45
CA LEU A 873 -4.59 -29.49 29.05
C LEU A 873 -5.94 -29.43 29.77
N GLU A 874 -6.01 -28.57 30.78
CA GLU A 874 -7.26 -28.22 31.46
C GLU A 874 -8.23 -27.45 30.53
N SER A 875 -7.75 -26.89 29.40
CA SER A 875 -8.56 -26.19 28.38
C SER A 875 -7.91 -26.03 26.99
N PHE A 876 -8.70 -26.16 25.91
CA PHE A 876 -8.34 -25.77 24.52
C PHE A 876 -9.51 -25.03 23.86
N ALA A 877 -9.24 -24.27 22.79
CA ALA A 877 -10.24 -23.57 21.99
C ALA A 877 -10.26 -24.12 20.55
N THR A 878 -11.44 -24.17 19.94
CA THR A 878 -11.62 -24.57 18.54
C THR A 878 -12.22 -23.39 17.77
N GLU A 879 -11.65 -23.09 16.62
CA GLU A 879 -12.14 -22.05 15.70
C GLU A 879 -12.70 -22.74 14.45
N ILE A 880 -13.88 -22.29 14.01
CA ILE A 880 -14.38 -22.61 12.67
C ILE A 880 -14.28 -21.34 11.85
N ARG A 881 -13.65 -21.43 10.69
CA ARG A 881 -13.55 -20.32 9.77
C ARG A 881 -14.29 -20.67 8.50
N VAL A 882 -15.19 -19.81 8.07
CA VAL A 882 -15.81 -19.91 6.76
C VAL A 882 -15.13 -18.90 5.87
N VAL A 883 -14.37 -19.40 4.91
CA VAL A 883 -13.65 -18.60 3.93
C VAL A 883 -14.41 -18.65 2.64
N PHE A 884 -14.81 -17.50 2.13
CA PHE A 884 -15.31 -17.35 0.79
C PHE A 884 -14.23 -16.74 -0.09
N ALA A 885 -14.05 -17.28 -1.27
CA ALA A 885 -13.00 -16.90 -2.17
C ALA A 885 -13.51 -16.69 -3.60
N ASP A 886 -12.72 -16.03 -4.42
CA ASP A 886 -12.95 -16.01 -5.86
C ASP A 886 -12.41 -17.29 -6.51
N ILE A 887 -12.49 -17.36 -7.84
CA ILE A 887 -12.06 -18.52 -8.62
C ILE A 887 -10.53 -18.69 -8.61
N ALA A 888 -9.78 -17.62 -8.35
CA ALA A 888 -8.33 -17.64 -8.16
C ALA A 888 -7.94 -17.94 -6.70
N HIS A 889 -8.91 -18.24 -5.83
CA HIS A 889 -8.74 -18.46 -4.39
C HIS A 889 -8.33 -17.21 -3.60
N ASP A 890 -8.49 -16.00 -4.15
CA ASP A 890 -8.34 -14.76 -3.39
C ASP A 890 -9.48 -14.70 -2.36
N ILE A 891 -9.14 -14.43 -1.10
CA ILE A 891 -10.12 -14.35 -0.02
C ILE A 891 -11.01 -13.12 -0.24
N VAL A 892 -12.25 -13.36 -0.67
CA VAL A 892 -13.27 -12.33 -0.90
C VAL A 892 -13.91 -11.92 0.42
N LYS A 893 -14.22 -12.91 1.27
CA LYS A 893 -14.75 -12.65 2.61
C LYS A 893 -14.38 -13.80 3.52
N GLN A 894 -13.95 -13.47 4.73
CA GLN A 894 -13.66 -14.46 5.75
C GLN A 894 -14.54 -14.18 6.96
N GLN A 895 -15.25 -15.21 7.43
CA GLN A 895 -15.94 -15.17 8.71
C GLN A 895 -15.26 -16.12 9.69
N VAL A 896 -14.67 -15.53 10.72
CA VAL A 896 -14.19 -16.29 11.88
C VAL A 896 -15.36 -16.51 12.83
N MET A 897 -15.58 -17.76 13.20
CA MET A 897 -16.52 -18.15 14.23
C MET A 897 -15.73 -18.62 15.45
N GLU A 898 -15.45 -17.69 16.35
CA GLU A 898 -14.81 -17.99 17.63
C GLU A 898 -15.80 -18.67 18.58
N LEU A 899 -15.61 -19.96 18.92
CA LEU A 899 -16.39 -20.59 20.00
C LEU A 899 -15.64 -21.63 20.86
N PHE A 900 -15.54 -21.21 22.13
CA PHE A 900 -15.45 -21.95 23.41
C PHE A 900 -14.20 -22.71 23.83
N TYR A 901 -13.94 -22.49 25.12
CA TYR A 901 -13.03 -23.17 26.00
C TYR A 901 -13.60 -24.52 26.45
N VAL A 902 -12.95 -25.60 26.07
CA VAL A 902 -13.28 -26.94 26.57
C VAL A 902 -12.64 -27.12 27.95
N LYS A 903 -13.31 -26.78 29.06
CA LYS A 903 -12.76 -26.99 30.41
C LYS A 903 -13.06 -28.41 30.90
N ARG A 904 -12.01 -29.15 31.28
CA ARG A 904 -12.17 -30.46 31.94
C ARG A 904 -12.48 -30.25 33.42
N GLN A 905 -13.64 -30.73 33.89
CA GLN A 905 -13.96 -30.80 35.31
C GLN A 905 -13.15 -31.94 35.97
N ALA A 906 -12.91 -31.86 37.29
CA ALA A 906 -12.12 -32.86 38.02
C ALA A 906 -12.72 -34.28 37.98
N ASP A 907 -14.01 -34.41 37.66
CA ASP A 907 -14.76 -35.67 37.49
C ASP A 907 -14.70 -36.23 36.06
N GLY A 908 -14.02 -35.55 35.13
CA GLY A 908 -13.91 -35.94 33.73
C GLY A 908 -15.04 -35.45 32.82
N ARG A 909 -16.05 -34.72 33.33
CA ARG A 909 -17.07 -34.08 32.48
C ARG A 909 -16.46 -32.93 31.69
N ILE A 910 -16.97 -32.77 30.47
CA ILE A 910 -16.64 -31.68 29.55
C ILE A 910 -17.89 -30.83 29.43
N ASP A 911 -17.85 -29.60 29.93
CA ASP A 911 -18.90 -28.62 29.68
C ASP A 911 -18.58 -27.87 28.38
N SER A 912 -19.47 -27.96 27.40
CA SER A 912 -19.55 -27.03 26.28
C SER A 912 -20.91 -26.39 26.30
N THR A 913 -20.99 -25.06 26.29
CA THR A 913 -22.24 -24.36 26.03
C THR A 913 -22.57 -24.51 24.54
N PRO A 914 -23.72 -25.08 24.16
CA PRO A 914 -24.18 -25.01 22.78
C PRO A 914 -24.31 -23.53 22.39
N PHE A 915 -23.85 -23.19 21.19
CA PHE A 915 -24.04 -21.86 20.63
C PHE A 915 -24.35 -22.00 19.16
N GLU A 916 -25.22 -21.11 18.72
CA GLU A 916 -25.65 -20.97 17.35
C GLU A 916 -25.64 -19.49 17.03
N THR A 917 -25.02 -19.14 15.91
CA THR A 917 -24.97 -17.76 15.42
C THR A 917 -25.33 -17.71 13.96
N TRP A 918 -25.77 -16.52 13.58
CA TRP A 918 -26.24 -16.23 12.25
C TRP A 918 -25.41 -15.10 11.67
N PHE A 919 -25.17 -15.14 10.37
CA PHE A 919 -24.52 -14.08 9.63
C PHE A 919 -25.30 -13.81 8.34
N LEU A 920 -25.54 -12.54 8.06
CA LEU A 920 -26.25 -12.06 6.88
C LEU A 920 -25.29 -11.18 6.09
N TYR A 921 -25.00 -11.55 4.85
CA TYR A 921 -24.13 -10.79 3.97
C TYR A 921 -24.97 -10.15 2.85
N PRO A 922 -25.35 -8.86 2.94
CA PRO A 922 -26.13 -8.15 1.92
C PRO A 922 -25.46 -8.19 0.54
N GLN A 923 -24.15 -7.96 0.54
CA GLN A 923 -23.34 -7.84 -0.66
C GLN A 923 -22.17 -8.79 -0.53
N PHE A 924 -22.35 -10.01 -1.05
CA PHE A 924 -21.22 -10.86 -1.35
C PHE A 924 -20.65 -10.40 -2.70
N PRO A 925 -19.40 -9.89 -2.79
CA PRO A 925 -18.84 -9.44 -4.06
C PRO A 925 -18.79 -10.63 -5.02
N ARG A 926 -19.72 -10.69 -5.96
CA ARG A 926 -19.48 -11.38 -7.21
C ARG A 926 -18.59 -10.43 -7.99
N ARG A 927 -17.30 -10.73 -8.12
CA ARG A 927 -16.62 -10.25 -9.32
C ARG A 927 -17.27 -10.98 -10.48
N SER A 928 -18.18 -10.31 -11.17
CA SER A 928 -18.79 -10.80 -12.39
C SER A 928 -17.75 -10.75 -13.50
N TRP A 929 -16.75 -11.61 -13.40
CA TRP A 929 -15.86 -11.87 -14.50
C TRP A 929 -16.69 -12.43 -15.68
N GLN A 930 -16.48 -11.85 -16.85
CA GLN A 930 -17.07 -12.30 -18.09
C GLN A 930 -16.26 -13.50 -18.57
N THR A 931 -16.94 -14.54 -19.06
CA THR A 931 -16.26 -15.74 -19.53
C THR A 931 -15.52 -15.44 -20.82
N ALA A 932 -14.24 -15.77 -20.86
CA ALA A 932 -13.47 -15.87 -22.08
C ALA A 932 -13.12 -17.35 -22.29
N ASP A 933 -13.00 -17.77 -23.55
CA ASP A 933 -12.57 -19.13 -23.85
C ASP A 933 -11.50 -19.09 -24.94
N ALA A 934 -10.31 -18.65 -24.55
CA ALA A 934 -9.18 -18.52 -25.47
C ALA A 934 -7.94 -19.24 -24.96
N VAL A 935 -7.50 -20.25 -25.70
CA VAL A 935 -6.27 -21.01 -25.44
C VAL A 935 -5.16 -20.47 -26.33
N PHE A 936 -4.13 -19.92 -25.70
CA PHE A 936 -2.93 -19.39 -26.35
C PHE A 936 -1.81 -20.42 -26.33
N GLY A 937 -1.20 -20.63 -27.50
CA GLY A 937 -0.09 -21.58 -27.66
C GLY A 937 -0.42 -23.01 -27.18
N GLY A 938 -1.70 -23.39 -27.21
CA GLY A 938 -2.20 -24.68 -26.76
C GLY A 938 -2.08 -24.96 -25.25
N THR A 939 -1.68 -23.98 -24.44
CA THR A 939 -1.30 -24.20 -23.02
C THR A 939 -2.00 -23.28 -22.04
N ALA A 940 -1.91 -21.96 -22.24
CA ALA A 940 -2.50 -20.98 -21.32
C ALA A 940 -3.90 -20.61 -21.79
N ARG A 941 -4.92 -20.88 -20.97
CA ARG A 941 -6.31 -20.59 -21.30
C ARG A 941 -6.78 -19.35 -20.56
N LEU A 942 -7.08 -18.28 -21.27
CA LEU A 942 -7.87 -17.18 -20.73
C LEU A 942 -9.30 -17.68 -20.55
N ILE A 943 -9.70 -17.86 -19.29
CA ILE A 943 -11.01 -18.39 -18.90
C ILE A 943 -12.01 -17.28 -18.57
N GLY A 944 -11.53 -16.06 -18.37
CA GLY A 944 -12.37 -14.89 -18.22
C GLY A 944 -11.61 -13.64 -17.84
N TYR A 945 -12.36 -12.55 -17.70
CA TYR A 945 -11.82 -11.23 -17.45
C TYR A 945 -12.83 -10.39 -16.67
N ASP A 946 -12.35 -9.44 -15.90
CA ASP A 946 -13.14 -8.41 -15.24
C ASP A 946 -12.65 -7.07 -15.80
N LEU A 947 -13.48 -6.41 -16.59
CA LEU A 947 -13.19 -5.11 -17.17
C LEU A 947 -14.11 -4.12 -16.47
N GLU A 948 -13.53 -3.20 -15.72
CA GLU A 948 -14.29 -2.26 -14.91
C GLU A 948 -15.06 -1.30 -15.86
N GLU A 949 -16.38 -1.46 -15.94
CA GLU A 949 -17.24 -0.63 -16.79
C GLU A 949 -17.29 0.80 -16.24
N GLN A 950 -16.55 1.70 -16.89
CA GLN A 950 -16.57 3.14 -16.62
C GLN A 950 -16.61 3.92 -17.95
N ASP A 951 -17.28 5.07 -17.93
CA ASP A 951 -17.13 6.13 -18.93
C ASP A 951 -15.76 6.78 -18.74
N LEU A 952 -14.73 6.18 -19.35
CA LEU A 952 -13.33 6.60 -19.20
C LEU A 952 -13.11 7.97 -19.82
N ARG A 953 -12.19 8.76 -19.26
CA ARG A 953 -11.78 10.06 -19.81
C ARG A 953 -10.41 10.00 -20.46
N PRO A 954 -10.09 10.92 -21.38
CA PRO A 954 -8.73 11.09 -21.87
C PRO A 954 -7.74 11.29 -20.72
N GLY A 955 -6.64 10.53 -20.75
CA GLY A 955 -5.61 10.55 -19.70
C GLY A 955 -5.88 9.70 -18.45
N GLU A 956 -7.04 9.04 -18.34
CA GLU A 956 -7.29 8.05 -17.27
C GLU A 956 -6.67 6.67 -17.59
N ASP A 957 -6.67 5.76 -16.60
CA ASP A 957 -6.24 4.37 -16.79
C ASP A 957 -7.46 3.45 -16.91
N ALA A 958 -7.47 2.56 -17.91
CA ALA A 958 -8.44 1.46 -17.95
C ALA A 958 -7.98 0.29 -17.07
N HIS A 959 -8.87 -0.24 -16.24
CA HIS A 959 -8.59 -1.35 -15.32
C HIS A 959 -9.12 -2.68 -15.85
N LEU A 960 -8.24 -3.67 -16.02
CA LEU A 960 -8.57 -4.99 -16.54
C LEU A 960 -7.95 -6.08 -15.67
N SER A 961 -8.75 -6.98 -15.11
CA SER A 961 -8.27 -8.23 -14.51
C SER A 961 -8.46 -9.38 -15.49
N LEU A 962 -7.43 -10.21 -15.65
CA LEU A 962 -7.49 -11.42 -16.47
C LEU A 962 -7.36 -12.68 -15.62
N TYR A 963 -8.15 -13.68 -15.96
CA TYR A 963 -8.18 -14.98 -15.30
C TYR A 963 -7.66 -16.07 -16.24
N TRP A 964 -6.55 -16.67 -15.86
CA TRP A 964 -5.81 -17.64 -16.66
C TRP A 964 -5.86 -19.02 -16.01
N GLN A 965 -6.26 -20.05 -16.76
CA GLN A 965 -6.04 -21.43 -16.40
C GLN A 965 -4.74 -21.91 -17.05
N VAL A 966 -3.75 -22.28 -16.24
CA VAL A 966 -2.44 -22.79 -16.70
C VAL A 966 -2.10 -24.11 -16.00
N PRO A 967 -1.25 -24.97 -16.60
CA PRO A 967 -0.69 -26.13 -15.91
C PRO A 967 0.09 -25.72 -14.65
N ARG A 968 0.10 -26.54 -13.60
CA ARG A 968 0.85 -26.23 -12.35
C ARG A 968 2.35 -26.05 -12.56
N ASP A 969 2.92 -26.73 -13.54
CA ASP A 969 4.32 -26.66 -13.91
C ASP A 969 4.61 -25.62 -15.01
N PHE A 970 3.67 -24.69 -15.24
CA PHE A 970 3.85 -23.60 -16.20
C PHE A 970 5.01 -22.68 -15.77
N ASP A 971 6.13 -22.80 -16.47
CA ASP A 971 7.40 -22.09 -16.24
C ASP A 971 7.92 -21.49 -17.55
N ARG A 972 7.06 -20.74 -18.26
CA ARG A 972 7.40 -20.06 -19.51
C ARG A 972 7.33 -18.55 -19.30
N ASP A 973 8.34 -17.82 -19.78
CA ASP A 973 8.38 -16.36 -19.75
C ASP A 973 7.54 -15.80 -20.91
N TRP A 974 6.22 -15.88 -20.78
CA TRP A 974 5.29 -15.30 -21.74
C TRP A 974 4.85 -13.92 -21.25
N ARG A 975 4.77 -12.95 -22.14
CA ARG A 975 4.27 -11.60 -21.87
C ARG A 975 2.83 -11.48 -22.34
N VAL A 976 1.95 -11.03 -21.45
CA VAL A 976 0.58 -10.61 -21.81
C VAL A 976 0.66 -9.16 -22.25
N PHE A 977 0.13 -8.87 -23.44
CA PHE A 977 -0.15 -7.51 -23.87
C PHE A 977 -1.65 -7.26 -23.78
N THR A 978 -2.00 -6.08 -23.30
CA THR A 978 -3.37 -5.56 -23.26
C THR A 978 -3.38 -4.23 -23.99
N ARG A 979 -4.28 -4.06 -24.97
CA ARG A 979 -4.34 -2.84 -25.78
C ARG A 979 -5.76 -2.38 -25.98
N LEU A 980 -5.94 -1.07 -25.95
CA LEU A 980 -7.19 -0.43 -26.29
C LEU A 980 -7.10 0.13 -27.72
N VAL A 981 -7.99 -0.33 -28.60
CA VAL A 981 -7.97 0.00 -30.03
C VAL A 981 -9.28 0.62 -30.49
N ASP A 982 -9.20 1.55 -31.44
CA ASP A 982 -10.39 2.06 -32.13
C ASP A 982 -10.84 1.11 -33.26
N ARG A 983 -11.92 1.50 -33.95
CA ARG A 983 -12.47 0.74 -35.08
C ARG A 983 -11.49 0.55 -36.26
N ASN A 984 -10.51 1.45 -36.40
CA ASN A 984 -9.49 1.40 -37.46
C ASN A 984 -8.29 0.53 -37.03
N GLY A 985 -8.29 0.02 -35.80
CA GLY A 985 -7.21 -0.79 -35.22
C GLY A 985 -6.06 0.04 -34.67
N GLN A 986 -6.18 1.36 -34.58
CA GLN A 986 -5.17 2.22 -33.96
C GLN A 986 -5.22 2.04 -32.44
N THR A 987 -4.05 1.89 -31.83
CA THR A 987 -3.90 1.72 -30.39
C THR A 987 -3.82 3.07 -29.69
N TRP A 988 -4.65 3.26 -28.66
CA TRP A 988 -4.74 4.49 -27.87
C TRP A 988 -4.32 4.31 -26.40
N GLY A 989 -4.08 3.07 -25.98
CA GLY A 989 -3.49 2.70 -24.71
C GLY A 989 -2.99 1.27 -24.74
N GLN A 990 -1.86 0.98 -24.08
CA GLN A 990 -1.28 -0.37 -24.02
C GLN A 990 -0.51 -0.59 -22.73
N HIS A 991 -0.57 -1.82 -22.20
CA HIS A 991 0.26 -2.29 -21.08
C HIS A 991 0.69 -3.74 -21.29
N ASP A 992 1.97 -4.02 -20.99
CA ASP A 992 2.59 -5.33 -21.22
C ASP A 992 3.30 -5.82 -19.95
N GLN A 993 2.97 -7.04 -19.52
CA GLN A 993 3.57 -7.64 -18.32
C GLN A 993 3.68 -9.16 -18.41
N GLY A 994 4.57 -9.76 -17.61
CA GLY A 994 4.77 -11.21 -17.61
C GLY A 994 3.54 -11.95 -17.07
N LEU A 995 3.17 -13.08 -17.70
CA LEU A 995 2.15 -13.98 -17.20
C LEU A 995 2.67 -14.69 -15.94
N LEU A 996 1.94 -14.58 -14.83
CA LEU A 996 2.34 -15.20 -13.56
C LEU A 996 2.53 -16.72 -13.68
N SER A 997 3.47 -17.29 -12.91
CA SER A 997 3.69 -18.75 -12.83
C SER A 997 3.07 -19.34 -11.56
N ALA A 998 2.55 -20.57 -11.68
CA ALA A 998 1.78 -21.31 -10.68
C ALA A 998 2.55 -21.75 -9.40
N ARG A 999 3.81 -21.35 -9.20
CA ARG A 999 4.61 -21.87 -8.06
C ARG A 999 4.26 -21.28 -6.68
N ARG A 1000 3.26 -20.40 -6.58
CA ARG A 1000 2.92 -19.70 -5.32
C ARG A 1000 1.85 -20.38 -4.45
N PHE A 1001 1.09 -21.37 -4.94
CA PHE A 1001 -0.01 -21.97 -4.18
C PHE A 1001 0.09 -23.51 -4.12
N GLN A 1002 0.51 -24.05 -2.96
CA GLN A 1002 0.79 -25.49 -2.80
C GLN A 1002 -0.39 -26.40 -2.39
N ASN A 1003 -1.61 -25.89 -2.23
CA ASN A 1003 -2.71 -26.70 -1.70
C ASN A 1003 -3.92 -26.75 -2.65
N GLY A 1004 -3.96 -27.78 -3.51
CA GLY A 1004 -5.11 -28.15 -4.33
C GLY A 1004 -4.93 -29.54 -4.95
N SER A 1005 -5.99 -30.16 -5.46
CA SER A 1005 -5.99 -31.51 -6.06
C SER A 1005 -6.15 -31.53 -7.60
N THR A 1006 -6.13 -30.38 -8.27
CA THR A 1006 -6.36 -30.24 -9.72
C THR A 1006 -5.08 -30.18 -10.56
N ASP A 1007 -5.07 -30.73 -11.78
CA ASP A 1007 -3.92 -30.73 -12.70
C ASP A 1007 -3.57 -29.33 -13.29
N SER A 1008 -4.43 -28.34 -13.09
CA SER A 1008 -4.27 -26.94 -13.52
C SER A 1008 -4.56 -25.96 -12.39
N GLU A 1009 -3.98 -24.77 -12.46
CA GLU A 1009 -4.17 -23.65 -11.55
C GLU A 1009 -4.87 -22.49 -12.27
N ILE A 1010 -5.68 -21.73 -11.53
CA ILE A 1010 -6.31 -20.50 -12.02
C ILE A 1010 -5.58 -19.31 -11.40
N LEU A 1011 -5.06 -18.43 -12.24
CA LEU A 1011 -4.31 -17.24 -11.88
C LEU A 1011 -5.14 -16.00 -12.21
N ARG A 1012 -5.19 -15.05 -11.27
CA ARG A 1012 -5.71 -13.70 -11.51
C ARG A 1012 -4.56 -12.72 -11.65
N GLN A 1013 -4.66 -11.81 -12.61
CA GLN A 1013 -3.66 -10.78 -12.82
C GLN A 1013 -4.31 -9.46 -13.27
N ASP A 1014 -3.94 -8.35 -12.65
CA ASP A 1014 -4.50 -7.03 -12.90
C ASP A 1014 -3.60 -6.19 -13.83
N TYR A 1015 -4.22 -5.39 -14.69
CA TYR A 1015 -3.59 -4.56 -15.72
C TYR A 1015 -4.15 -3.15 -15.64
N HIS A 1016 -3.25 -2.15 -15.69
CA HIS A 1016 -3.58 -0.73 -15.77
C HIS A 1016 -3.14 -0.24 -17.14
N ILE A 1017 -4.10 0.15 -17.99
CA ILE A 1017 -3.83 0.56 -19.36
C ILE A 1017 -3.94 2.09 -19.44
N PRO A 1018 -2.82 2.83 -19.51
CA PRO A 1018 -2.87 4.28 -19.60
C PRO A 1018 -3.44 4.73 -20.93
N LEU A 1019 -4.46 5.59 -20.89
CA LEU A 1019 -5.09 6.16 -22.07
C LEU A 1019 -4.34 7.43 -22.50
N SER A 1020 -4.21 7.63 -23.81
CA SER A 1020 -3.70 8.87 -24.37
C SER A 1020 -4.56 10.08 -23.95
N GLU A 1021 -3.95 11.22 -23.63
CA GLU A 1021 -4.69 12.49 -23.42
C GLU A 1021 -5.38 12.98 -24.71
N GLU A 1022 -4.95 12.47 -25.88
CA GLU A 1022 -5.50 12.83 -27.19
C GLU A 1022 -6.60 11.86 -27.66
N ILE A 1023 -6.97 10.86 -26.87
CA ILE A 1023 -7.98 9.87 -27.25
C ILE A 1023 -9.35 10.55 -27.51
N PRO A 1024 -9.95 10.38 -28.71
CA PRO A 1024 -11.27 10.93 -29.00
C PRO A 1024 -12.41 10.31 -28.17
N THR A 1025 -13.56 10.99 -28.12
CA THR A 1025 -14.81 10.37 -27.65
C THR A 1025 -15.18 9.21 -28.56
N GLY A 1026 -15.46 8.04 -27.99
CA GLY A 1026 -15.79 6.88 -28.80
C GLY A 1026 -15.93 5.57 -28.05
N LYS A 1027 -16.26 4.53 -28.82
CA LYS A 1027 -16.28 3.14 -28.41
C LYS A 1027 -14.98 2.47 -28.85
N TYR A 1028 -14.26 1.91 -27.89
CA TYR A 1028 -12.94 1.29 -28.08
C TYR A 1028 -12.97 -0.18 -27.68
N ILE A 1029 -12.23 -1.04 -28.39
CA ILE A 1029 -12.16 -2.47 -28.11
C ILE A 1029 -10.91 -2.75 -27.26
N MET A 1030 -11.09 -3.50 -26.18
CA MET A 1030 -10.01 -4.05 -25.37
C MET A 1030 -9.59 -5.41 -25.94
N GLU A 1031 -8.32 -5.52 -26.29
CA GLU A 1031 -7.74 -6.75 -26.83
C GLU A 1031 -6.60 -7.27 -25.96
N VAL A 1032 -6.50 -8.60 -25.88
CA VAL A 1032 -5.54 -9.34 -25.07
C VAL A 1032 -4.82 -10.34 -25.95
N GLY A 1033 -3.50 -10.46 -25.76
CA GLY A 1033 -2.74 -11.57 -26.35
C GLY A 1033 -1.48 -11.91 -25.57
N LEU A 1034 -0.76 -12.92 -26.05
CA LEU A 1034 0.48 -13.40 -25.45
C LEU A 1034 1.61 -13.38 -26.49
N TYR A 1035 2.82 -13.03 -26.07
CA TYR A 1035 4.01 -13.12 -26.91
C TYR A 1035 5.24 -13.60 -26.16
N LEU A 1036 6.22 -14.07 -26.91
CA LEU A 1036 7.54 -14.49 -26.43
C LEU A 1036 8.48 -13.27 -26.42
N PRO A 1037 9.02 -12.83 -25.25
CA PRO A 1037 9.82 -11.61 -25.16
C PRO A 1037 11.14 -11.68 -25.96
N ASP A 1038 11.73 -12.86 -26.09
CA ASP A 1038 13.00 -13.04 -26.80
C ASP A 1038 12.86 -12.91 -28.33
N SER A 1039 11.74 -13.37 -28.88
CA SER A 1039 11.49 -13.39 -30.33
C SER A 1039 10.47 -12.35 -30.81
N MET A 1040 9.75 -11.72 -29.88
CA MET A 1040 8.56 -10.91 -30.14
C MET A 1040 7.47 -11.67 -30.92
N GLU A 1041 7.50 -13.00 -30.91
CA GLU A 1041 6.51 -13.83 -31.60
C GLU A 1041 5.21 -13.87 -30.80
N HIS A 1042 4.11 -13.45 -31.42
CA HIS A 1042 2.78 -13.52 -30.82
C HIS A 1042 2.19 -14.93 -30.94
N LEU A 1043 1.60 -15.40 -29.85
CA LEU A 1043 1.02 -16.73 -29.76
C LEU A 1043 -0.41 -16.72 -30.31
N ARG A 1044 -0.72 -17.72 -31.14
CA ARG A 1044 -2.07 -17.92 -31.64
C ARG A 1044 -3.04 -18.29 -30.53
N ALA A 1045 -4.22 -17.68 -30.59
CA ALA A 1045 -5.38 -17.95 -29.75
C ALA A 1045 -6.36 -18.87 -30.50
N THR A 1046 -6.90 -19.85 -29.79
CA THR A 1046 -7.92 -20.77 -30.30
C THR A 1046 -9.00 -20.98 -29.24
N GLY A 1047 -10.26 -21.20 -29.63
CA GLY A 1047 -11.32 -21.46 -28.66
C GLY A 1047 -12.72 -21.09 -29.17
N LYS A 1048 -13.73 -21.22 -28.32
CA LYS A 1048 -15.13 -21.01 -28.71
C LYS A 1048 -15.40 -19.51 -28.90
N GLY A 1049 -15.73 -19.11 -30.13
CA GLY A 1049 -15.99 -17.70 -30.47
C GLY A 1049 -14.73 -16.87 -30.76
N VAL A 1050 -13.54 -17.47 -30.66
CA VAL A 1050 -12.27 -16.83 -31.00
C VAL A 1050 -11.98 -17.05 -32.49
N ARG A 1051 -11.82 -15.97 -33.26
CA ARG A 1051 -11.29 -16.04 -34.63
C ARG A 1051 -9.81 -16.47 -34.56
N ASP A 1052 -9.34 -17.32 -35.47
CA ASP A 1052 -7.92 -17.70 -35.56
C ASP A 1052 -7.06 -16.44 -35.73
N SER A 1053 -6.44 -16.02 -34.62
CA SER A 1053 -5.85 -14.69 -34.42
C SER A 1053 -4.77 -14.80 -33.34
N ASP A 1054 -3.84 -13.85 -33.30
CA ASP A 1054 -2.81 -13.73 -32.26
C ASP A 1054 -3.27 -12.91 -31.03
N ARG A 1055 -4.54 -12.49 -31.04
CA ARG A 1055 -5.19 -11.69 -29.99
C ARG A 1055 -6.68 -11.98 -29.92
N VAL A 1056 -7.28 -11.65 -28.78
CA VAL A 1056 -8.70 -11.83 -28.49
C VAL A 1056 -9.28 -10.52 -28.00
N ALA A 1057 -10.36 -10.06 -28.62
CA ALA A 1057 -11.18 -8.98 -28.09
C ALA A 1057 -11.95 -9.49 -26.87
N VAL A 1058 -11.73 -8.90 -25.70
CA VAL A 1058 -12.43 -9.30 -24.48
C VAL A 1058 -13.75 -8.55 -24.36
N ASN A 1059 -13.73 -7.22 -24.36
CA ASN A 1059 -14.93 -6.38 -24.41
C ASN A 1059 -14.58 -4.98 -24.94
N TRP A 1060 -15.52 -4.05 -24.96
CA TRP A 1060 -15.32 -2.65 -25.32
C TRP A 1060 -15.44 -1.74 -24.10
N VAL A 1061 -14.85 -0.54 -24.19
CA VAL A 1061 -15.01 0.55 -23.22
C VAL A 1061 -15.49 1.80 -23.92
N LYS A 1062 -16.26 2.63 -23.21
CA LYS A 1062 -16.61 3.97 -23.64
C LYS A 1062 -15.54 4.93 -23.15
N VAL A 1063 -15.11 5.81 -24.05
CA VAL A 1063 -14.30 6.97 -23.69
C VAL A 1063 -15.14 8.21 -23.94
N ALA A 1064 -15.52 8.89 -22.87
CA ALA A 1064 -16.25 10.14 -22.91
C ALA A 1064 -15.24 11.30 -22.83
N GLY A 1065 -15.12 12.06 -23.92
CA GLY A 1065 -14.41 13.33 -23.88
C GLY A 1065 -15.09 14.26 -22.86
N ASP A 1066 -14.28 15.02 -22.13
CA ASP A 1066 -14.76 16.01 -21.18
C ASP A 1066 -15.80 16.87 -21.91
N SER A 1067 -17.03 16.94 -21.40
CA SER A 1067 -18.09 17.81 -21.96
C SER A 1067 -17.65 19.29 -21.98
N SER A 1068 -16.60 19.62 -21.22
CA SER A 1068 -15.82 20.85 -21.19
C SER A 1068 -14.74 21.00 -22.26
N SER A 1069 -14.32 19.95 -22.97
CA SER A 1069 -13.32 20.04 -24.05
C SER A 1069 -13.94 20.41 -25.41
N LEU A 1070 -15.27 20.35 -25.53
CA LEU A 1070 -16.06 21.06 -26.54
C LEU A 1070 -16.39 22.51 -26.12
N SER A 1071 -15.58 23.12 -25.24
CA SER A 1071 -15.75 24.47 -24.63
C SER A 1071 -15.93 25.66 -25.60
N GLY A 1072 -15.95 25.44 -26.91
CA GLY A 1072 -16.37 26.44 -27.90
C GLY A 1072 -17.84 26.34 -28.37
N ALA A 1073 -18.53 25.22 -28.17
CA ALA A 1073 -19.89 25.00 -28.64
C ALA A 1073 -20.80 24.74 -27.44
N SER A 1074 -21.74 25.65 -27.17
CA SER A 1074 -22.91 25.30 -26.39
C SER A 1074 -23.55 24.06 -27.01
N PHE A 1075 -23.95 23.08 -26.18
CA PHE A 1075 -24.85 21.99 -26.61
C PHE A 1075 -26.25 22.52 -26.99
N GLU A 1076 -26.46 23.84 -26.94
CA GLU A 1076 -27.59 24.52 -27.54
C GLU A 1076 -27.36 24.67 -29.05
N PRO A 1077 -28.09 23.92 -29.90
CA PRO A 1077 -28.05 24.11 -31.35
C PRO A 1077 -28.53 25.52 -31.72
N ARG A 1078 -27.93 26.13 -32.75
CA ARG A 1078 -28.40 27.42 -33.27
C ARG A 1078 -29.79 27.34 -33.86
N HIS A 1079 -30.17 26.17 -34.38
CA HIS A 1079 -31.50 25.88 -34.90
C HIS A 1079 -32.13 24.74 -34.09
N PRO A 1080 -32.78 25.05 -32.94
CA PRO A 1080 -33.45 24.04 -32.13
C PRO A 1080 -34.74 23.55 -32.80
N THR A 1081 -34.94 22.23 -32.86
CA THR A 1081 -36.11 21.59 -33.50
C THR A 1081 -36.88 20.70 -32.53
N ASN A 1082 -36.18 19.99 -31.64
CA ASN A 1082 -36.72 19.15 -30.57
C ASN A 1082 -37.77 18.11 -31.05
N VAL A 1083 -37.31 17.09 -31.78
CA VAL A 1083 -38.16 16.04 -32.37
C VAL A 1083 -37.80 14.68 -31.77
N ASP A 1084 -38.80 13.91 -31.33
CA ASP A 1084 -38.60 12.54 -30.85
C ASP A 1084 -38.64 11.54 -32.01
N LEU A 1085 -37.74 10.56 -32.00
CA LEU A 1085 -37.63 9.47 -32.98
C LEU A 1085 -37.72 8.12 -32.27
N GLY A 1086 -38.81 7.40 -32.54
CA GLY A 1086 -39.07 6.06 -32.03
C GLY A 1086 -39.15 5.94 -30.50
N GLY A 1087 -39.36 7.06 -29.77
CA GLY A 1087 -39.32 7.12 -28.31
C GLY A 1087 -37.98 6.70 -27.71
N GLN A 1088 -36.88 6.84 -28.46
CA GLN A 1088 -35.53 6.38 -28.08
C GLN A 1088 -34.47 7.45 -28.24
N VAL A 1089 -34.59 8.30 -29.27
CA VAL A 1089 -33.62 9.35 -29.58
C VAL A 1089 -34.36 10.64 -29.89
N ARG A 1090 -33.96 11.72 -29.24
CA ARG A 1090 -34.46 13.06 -29.46
C ARG A 1090 -33.48 13.87 -30.29
N PHE A 1091 -33.92 14.38 -31.43
CA PHE A 1091 -33.18 15.36 -32.22
C PHE A 1091 -33.37 16.76 -31.64
N LEU A 1092 -32.34 17.33 -31.04
CA LEU A 1092 -32.40 18.64 -30.39
C LEU A 1092 -32.36 19.79 -31.41
N GLY A 1093 -31.57 19.65 -32.48
CA GLY A 1093 -31.40 20.68 -33.50
C GLY A 1093 -30.10 20.55 -34.27
N TYR A 1094 -29.72 21.59 -35.02
CA TYR A 1094 -28.54 21.55 -35.88
C TYR A 1094 -27.83 22.90 -36.09
N ASP A 1095 -26.56 22.79 -36.48
CA ASP A 1095 -25.70 23.89 -36.95
C ASP A 1095 -25.21 23.56 -38.36
N LEU A 1096 -25.18 24.55 -39.25
CA LEU A 1096 -24.68 24.39 -40.62
C LEU A 1096 -23.65 25.48 -40.98
N ARG A 1097 -22.57 25.11 -41.65
CA ARG A 1097 -21.51 26.04 -42.10
C ARG A 1097 -20.90 25.59 -43.45
N PRO A 1098 -20.68 26.51 -44.41
CA PRO A 1098 -21.22 27.88 -44.46
C PRO A 1098 -22.73 27.88 -44.78
N SER A 1099 -23.41 29.01 -44.57
CA SER A 1099 -24.85 29.14 -44.85
C SER A 1099 -25.22 29.22 -46.33
N ALA A 1100 -24.24 29.40 -47.21
CA ALA A 1100 -24.37 29.36 -48.66
C ALA A 1100 -23.08 28.78 -49.28
N PRO A 1101 -22.89 27.45 -49.25
CA PRO A 1101 -21.71 26.80 -49.78
C PRO A 1101 -21.68 26.86 -51.32
N ARG A 1102 -20.47 26.79 -51.90
CA ARG A 1102 -20.29 26.67 -53.36
C ARG A 1102 -20.42 25.22 -53.80
N SER A 1103 -20.75 25.01 -55.06
CA SER A 1103 -20.84 23.66 -55.65
C SER A 1103 -19.51 22.88 -55.68
N ASP A 1104 -18.37 23.48 -55.32
CA ASP A 1104 -17.02 22.88 -55.26
C ASP A 1104 -16.45 22.81 -53.82
N ASP A 1105 -17.32 22.98 -52.80
CA ASP A 1105 -16.95 22.99 -51.39
C ASP A 1105 -17.68 21.89 -50.60
N SER A 1106 -17.44 21.83 -49.30
CA SER A 1106 -18.14 20.95 -48.37
C SER A 1106 -19.09 21.71 -47.44
N LEU A 1107 -20.19 21.06 -47.08
CA LEU A 1107 -21.12 21.52 -46.05
C LEU A 1107 -20.79 20.80 -44.73
N GLU A 1108 -20.40 21.56 -43.70
CA GLU A 1108 -20.31 21.05 -42.34
C GLU A 1108 -21.67 21.16 -41.66
N LEU A 1109 -22.28 20.01 -41.34
CA LEU A 1109 -23.55 19.90 -40.64
C LEU A 1109 -23.31 19.23 -39.28
N THR A 1110 -23.57 19.94 -38.19
CA THR A 1110 -23.53 19.36 -36.83
C THR A 1110 -24.95 19.11 -36.35
N LEU A 1111 -25.26 17.85 -36.06
CA LEU A 1111 -26.57 17.37 -35.61
C LEU A 1111 -26.50 17.08 -34.12
N TYR A 1112 -27.43 17.62 -33.35
CA TYR A 1112 -27.46 17.44 -31.90
C TYR A 1112 -28.55 16.43 -31.54
N TRP A 1113 -28.13 15.32 -30.96
CA TRP A 1113 -28.99 14.21 -30.56
C TRP A 1113 -28.96 14.02 -29.06
N GLN A 1114 -30.05 13.53 -28.48
CA GLN A 1114 -30.12 13.15 -27.07
C GLN A 1114 -30.76 11.76 -26.94
N ALA A 1115 -30.11 10.86 -26.22
CA ALA A 1115 -30.71 9.57 -25.87
C ALA A 1115 -31.88 9.76 -24.89
N ASP A 1116 -32.84 8.85 -24.91
CA ASP A 1116 -33.90 8.82 -23.90
C ASP A 1116 -33.31 8.71 -22.48
N ALA A 1117 -33.92 9.39 -21.51
CA ALA A 1117 -33.40 9.47 -20.15
C ALA A 1117 -33.65 8.19 -19.32
N ASP A 1118 -34.67 7.41 -19.69
CA ASP A 1118 -35.16 6.30 -18.89
C ASP A 1118 -34.79 4.93 -19.51
N ARG A 1119 -34.17 4.91 -20.70
CA ARG A 1119 -33.92 3.68 -21.45
C ARG A 1119 -32.64 3.71 -22.31
N GLU A 1120 -31.92 2.59 -22.33
CA GLU A 1120 -30.82 2.35 -23.27
C GLU A 1120 -31.32 2.02 -24.70
N ILE A 1121 -30.63 2.56 -25.71
CA ILE A 1121 -30.99 2.41 -27.13
C ILE A 1121 -30.79 0.96 -27.61
N GLY A 1122 -29.69 0.32 -27.22
CA GLY A 1122 -29.39 -1.10 -27.53
C GLY A 1122 -29.15 -1.46 -29.01
N GLU A 1123 -29.40 -0.54 -29.95
CA GLU A 1123 -29.24 -0.73 -31.39
C GLU A 1123 -28.36 0.39 -32.02
N ASP A 1124 -27.61 0.03 -33.07
CA ASP A 1124 -26.75 0.96 -33.82
C ASP A 1124 -27.49 1.56 -35.02
N TYR A 1125 -27.96 2.79 -34.87
CA TYR A 1125 -28.61 3.55 -35.92
C TYR A 1125 -27.61 4.31 -36.79
N THR A 1126 -27.91 4.40 -38.08
CA THR A 1126 -27.18 5.20 -39.06
C THR A 1126 -27.97 6.48 -39.32
N VAL A 1127 -27.28 7.62 -39.30
CA VAL A 1127 -27.83 8.92 -39.66
C VAL A 1127 -27.78 9.04 -41.17
N PHE A 1128 -28.90 9.37 -41.80
CA PHE A 1128 -28.91 9.80 -43.20
C PHE A 1128 -29.03 11.32 -43.27
N VAL A 1129 -28.32 11.92 -44.21
CA VAL A 1129 -28.41 13.35 -44.57
C VAL A 1129 -28.59 13.43 -46.07
N HIS A 1130 -29.74 13.89 -46.55
CA HIS A 1130 -29.98 14.05 -47.99
C HIS A 1130 -30.28 15.50 -48.37
N LEU A 1131 -29.79 15.91 -49.55
CA LEU A 1131 -30.16 17.17 -50.19
C LEU A 1131 -31.17 16.89 -51.31
N LEU A 1132 -32.37 17.42 -51.15
CA LEU A 1132 -33.53 17.22 -52.02
C LEU A 1132 -33.68 18.41 -52.97
N ASP A 1133 -34.03 18.15 -54.23
CA ASP A 1133 -34.41 19.21 -55.16
C ASP A 1133 -35.89 19.62 -55.02
N GLN A 1134 -36.33 20.59 -55.82
CA GLN A 1134 -37.73 21.05 -55.86
C GLN A 1134 -38.76 19.98 -56.24
N THR A 1135 -38.31 18.82 -56.73
CA THR A 1135 -39.17 17.66 -57.03
C THR A 1135 -39.20 16.63 -55.90
N ASN A 1136 -38.63 16.96 -54.73
CA ASN A 1136 -38.47 16.06 -53.58
C ASN A 1136 -37.59 14.83 -53.90
N THR A 1137 -36.67 14.97 -54.87
CA THR A 1137 -35.73 13.91 -55.26
C THR A 1137 -34.38 14.16 -54.60
N ALA A 1138 -33.85 13.19 -53.86
CA ALA A 1138 -32.49 13.26 -53.31
C ALA A 1138 -31.47 13.34 -54.44
N ARG A 1139 -30.72 14.43 -54.51
CA ARG A 1139 -29.62 14.66 -55.45
C ARG A 1139 -28.27 14.28 -54.87
N LEU A 1140 -28.18 14.28 -53.54
CA LEU A 1140 -27.01 13.88 -52.78
C LEU A 1140 -27.44 13.25 -51.46
N GLY A 1141 -26.73 12.22 -51.03
CA GLY A 1141 -26.94 11.58 -49.73
C GLY A 1141 -25.61 11.24 -49.04
N HIS A 1142 -25.61 11.36 -47.72
CA HIS A 1142 -24.51 11.04 -46.82
C HIS A 1142 -25.07 10.25 -45.64
N ASP A 1143 -24.71 8.97 -45.58
CA ASP A 1143 -25.22 8.03 -44.57
C ASP A 1143 -24.05 7.53 -43.73
N GLU A 1144 -24.07 7.82 -42.43
CA GLU A 1144 -23.00 7.44 -41.53
C GLU A 1144 -23.50 7.25 -40.09
N GLN A 1145 -22.87 6.35 -39.35
CA GLN A 1145 -23.11 6.27 -37.91
C GLN A 1145 -22.53 7.51 -37.20
N PRO A 1146 -23.04 7.88 -36.00
CA PRO A 1146 -22.58 9.07 -35.31
C PRO A 1146 -21.07 9.09 -35.01
N LEU A 1147 -20.49 10.29 -35.03
CA LEU A 1147 -19.06 10.56 -34.91
C LEU A 1147 -18.23 9.71 -35.88
N GLN A 1148 -18.61 9.75 -37.16
CA GLN A 1148 -17.97 8.97 -38.21
C GLN A 1148 -17.92 7.48 -37.88
N GLY A 1149 -18.96 6.95 -37.22
CA GLY A 1149 -19.08 5.59 -36.71
C GLY A 1149 -18.06 5.18 -35.65
N GLN A 1150 -17.39 6.13 -34.99
CA GLN A 1150 -16.57 5.89 -33.81
C GLN A 1150 -17.41 5.82 -32.53
N TYR A 1151 -18.62 6.40 -32.55
CA TYR A 1151 -19.49 6.45 -31.37
C TYR A 1151 -20.94 6.10 -31.70
N PRO A 1152 -21.22 4.79 -31.91
CA PRO A 1152 -22.55 4.35 -32.36
C PRO A 1152 -23.61 4.54 -31.27
N THR A 1153 -24.88 4.62 -31.67
CA THR A 1153 -26.00 4.93 -30.75
C THR A 1153 -26.20 3.90 -29.64
N SER A 1154 -25.78 2.63 -29.81
CA SER A 1154 -25.83 1.65 -28.72
C SER A 1154 -24.86 1.97 -27.57
N ALA A 1155 -23.87 2.85 -27.79
CA ALA A 1155 -22.90 3.26 -26.79
C ALA A 1155 -23.30 4.55 -26.05
N TRP A 1156 -24.48 5.10 -26.35
CA TRP A 1156 -24.97 6.32 -25.70
C TRP A 1156 -25.62 5.96 -24.36
N SER A 1157 -25.22 6.67 -23.31
CA SER A 1157 -25.81 6.55 -21.98
C SER A 1157 -27.20 7.20 -21.97
N PRO A 1158 -28.14 6.74 -21.10
CA PRO A 1158 -29.45 7.37 -20.98
C PRO A 1158 -29.34 8.89 -20.71
N GLY A 1159 -30.07 9.69 -21.48
CA GLY A 1159 -30.08 11.15 -21.40
C GLY A 1159 -28.86 11.86 -22.02
N GLU A 1160 -27.85 11.11 -22.50
CA GLU A 1160 -26.63 11.68 -23.07
C GLU A 1160 -26.92 12.50 -24.32
N THR A 1161 -26.25 13.66 -24.44
CA THR A 1161 -26.33 14.53 -25.63
C THR A 1161 -25.06 14.39 -26.47
N VAL A 1162 -25.24 14.09 -27.76
CA VAL A 1162 -24.15 13.87 -28.72
C VAL A 1162 -24.22 14.92 -29.83
N ALA A 1163 -23.11 15.63 -30.03
CA ALA A 1163 -22.92 16.56 -31.14
C ALA A 1163 -22.22 15.83 -32.28
N ASP A 1164 -22.97 15.51 -33.33
CA ASP A 1164 -22.55 14.65 -34.43
C ASP A 1164 -22.24 15.46 -35.69
N ARG A 1165 -20.96 15.54 -36.08
CA ARG A 1165 -20.52 16.36 -37.21
C ARG A 1165 -20.41 15.52 -38.50
N HIS A 1166 -21.15 15.95 -39.52
CA HIS A 1166 -21.15 15.44 -40.88
C HIS A 1166 -20.49 16.43 -41.83
N THR A 1167 -19.64 15.95 -42.74
CA THR A 1167 -19.04 16.76 -43.81
C THR A 1167 -19.55 16.25 -45.15
N VAL A 1168 -20.48 17.00 -45.75
CA VAL A 1168 -21.15 16.61 -47.00
C VAL A 1168 -20.45 17.29 -48.17
N ASN A 1169 -19.79 16.51 -49.03
CA ASN A 1169 -19.11 17.04 -50.22
C ASN A 1169 -20.15 17.39 -51.32
N LEU A 1170 -20.13 18.65 -51.80
CA LEU A 1170 -21.13 19.17 -52.74
C LEU A 1170 -20.69 19.13 -54.21
N ASP A 1171 -19.51 18.59 -54.55
CA ASP A 1171 -18.87 18.62 -55.88
C ASP A 1171 -19.74 18.06 -57.03
N LYS A 1172 -20.77 17.29 -56.68
CA LYS A 1172 -21.70 16.64 -57.61
C LYS A 1172 -23.04 17.36 -57.74
N LEU A 1173 -23.24 18.45 -57.01
CA LEU A 1173 -24.49 19.20 -56.95
C LEU A 1173 -24.42 20.40 -57.91
N ALA A 1174 -25.48 20.64 -58.67
CA ALA A 1174 -25.57 21.86 -59.47
C ALA A 1174 -25.89 23.06 -58.54
N PRO A 1175 -25.50 24.29 -58.91
CA PRO A 1175 -25.98 25.48 -58.21
C PRO A 1175 -27.51 25.54 -58.20
N GLY A 1176 -28.11 25.79 -57.04
CA GLY A 1176 -29.56 25.71 -56.84
C GLY A 1176 -29.97 25.73 -55.38
N GLU A 1177 -31.28 25.82 -55.15
CA GLU A 1177 -31.87 25.68 -53.81
C GLU A 1177 -32.20 24.20 -53.54
N TYR A 1178 -31.77 23.70 -52.39
CA TYR A 1178 -31.96 22.31 -51.95
C TYR A 1178 -32.53 22.26 -50.54
N GLU A 1179 -33.42 21.31 -50.25
CA GLU A 1179 -33.92 21.08 -48.89
C GLU A 1179 -33.13 19.96 -48.22
N ILE A 1180 -32.77 20.13 -46.94
CA ILE A 1180 -32.01 19.12 -46.19
C ILE A 1180 -32.98 18.25 -45.38
N GLU A 1181 -32.96 16.94 -45.62
CA GLU A 1181 -33.63 15.96 -44.75
C GLU A 1181 -32.61 15.14 -43.94
N VAL A 1182 -32.96 14.83 -42.70
CA VAL A 1182 -32.20 13.94 -41.83
C VAL A 1182 -33.10 12.93 -41.13
N GLY A 1183 -32.51 11.83 -40.69
CA GLY A 1183 -33.19 10.86 -39.83
C GLY A 1183 -32.28 9.70 -39.46
N LEU A 1184 -32.84 8.75 -38.71
CA LEU A 1184 -32.14 7.58 -38.23
C LEU A 1184 -32.76 6.32 -38.84
N TYR A 1185 -31.93 5.37 -39.22
CA TYR A 1185 -32.38 4.05 -39.64
C TYR A 1185 -31.48 2.94 -39.11
N SER A 1186 -32.06 1.78 -38.89
CA SER A 1186 -31.30 0.58 -38.55
C SER A 1186 -30.67 0.01 -39.81
N LEU A 1187 -29.33 -0.02 -39.87
CA LEU A 1187 -28.62 -0.56 -41.05
C LEU A 1187 -28.91 -2.05 -41.25
N SER A 1188 -29.17 -2.78 -40.14
CA SER A 1188 -29.43 -4.22 -40.18
C SER A 1188 -30.79 -4.57 -40.78
N THR A 1189 -31.79 -3.70 -40.62
CA THR A 1189 -33.17 -3.93 -41.09
C THR A 1189 -33.58 -3.02 -42.24
N GLY A 1190 -32.85 -1.94 -42.48
CA GLY A 1190 -33.22 -0.86 -43.39
C GLY A 1190 -34.40 0.00 -42.90
N LYS A 1191 -34.93 -0.25 -41.69
CA LYS A 1191 -36.11 0.43 -41.16
C LYS A 1191 -35.73 1.79 -40.57
N ARG A 1192 -36.40 2.85 -41.01
CA ARG A 1192 -36.27 4.21 -40.45
C ARG A 1192 -37.06 4.35 -39.15
N LEU A 1193 -36.57 5.20 -38.25
CA LEU A 1193 -37.29 5.58 -37.04
C LEU A 1193 -38.36 6.61 -37.37
N ALA A 1194 -39.59 6.33 -36.92
CA ALA A 1194 -40.71 7.25 -37.05
C ALA A 1194 -40.58 8.42 -36.08
N ILE A 1195 -41.13 9.57 -36.44
CA ILE A 1195 -41.30 10.72 -35.55
C ILE A 1195 -42.36 10.38 -34.50
N GLY A 1196 -42.01 10.51 -33.21
CA GLY A 1196 -42.81 10.09 -32.06
C GLY A 1196 -42.58 8.63 -31.66
N ASP A 1197 -43.52 8.03 -30.93
CA ASP A 1197 -43.43 6.64 -30.43
C ASP A 1197 -43.84 5.58 -31.49
N GLY A 1198 -44.14 6.02 -32.71
CA GLY A 1198 -44.58 5.17 -33.82
C GLY A 1198 -46.04 4.72 -33.76
N SER A 1199 -46.85 5.21 -32.80
CA SER A 1199 -48.27 4.85 -32.66
C SER A 1199 -49.23 5.72 -33.48
N GLU A 1200 -48.84 6.95 -33.86
CA GLU A 1200 -49.73 7.93 -34.51
C GLU A 1200 -49.15 8.64 -35.78
N SER A 1201 -47.88 8.44 -36.16
CA SER A 1201 -47.23 9.15 -37.28
C SER A 1201 -46.54 8.21 -38.29
N GLU A 1202 -46.77 8.41 -39.59
CA GLU A 1202 -46.05 7.74 -40.69
C GLU A 1202 -44.79 8.50 -41.14
N GLN A 1203 -44.48 9.66 -40.55
CA GLN A 1203 -43.29 10.45 -40.94
C GLN A 1203 -42.02 9.88 -40.32
N ASP A 1204 -40.97 9.69 -41.12
CA ASP A 1204 -39.70 9.05 -40.72
C ASP A 1204 -38.45 9.87 -41.12
N ARG A 1205 -38.66 11.16 -41.40
CA ARG A 1205 -37.64 12.14 -41.80
C ARG A 1205 -37.92 13.52 -41.21
N ILE A 1206 -36.87 14.23 -40.86
CA ILE A 1206 -36.89 15.60 -40.31
C ILE A 1206 -36.37 16.54 -41.40
N LEU A 1207 -37.16 17.54 -41.78
CA LEU A 1207 -36.74 18.60 -42.70
C LEU A 1207 -36.09 19.72 -41.91
N LEU A 1208 -34.84 20.04 -42.20
CA LEU A 1208 -34.07 21.05 -41.47
C LEU A 1208 -34.32 22.46 -42.02
N GLY A 1209 -34.42 22.60 -43.34
CA GLY A 1209 -34.61 23.87 -44.05
C GLY A 1209 -33.96 23.84 -45.45
N SER A 1210 -34.12 24.92 -46.22
CA SER A 1210 -33.48 25.05 -47.54
C SER A 1210 -32.09 25.70 -47.46
N ILE A 1211 -31.18 25.24 -48.32
CA ILE A 1211 -29.83 25.74 -48.49
C ILE A 1211 -29.60 26.14 -49.95
N GLN A 1212 -29.02 27.32 -50.16
CA GLN A 1212 -28.63 27.80 -51.49
C GLN A 1212 -27.19 27.40 -51.79
N VAL A 1213 -27.01 26.52 -52.78
CA VAL A 1213 -25.69 26.17 -53.32
C VAL A 1213 -25.34 27.11 -54.48
N GLN A 1214 -24.17 27.73 -54.44
CA GLN A 1214 -23.71 28.76 -55.37
C GLN A 1214 -22.86 28.23 -56.52
#